data_AF-A0A1G2WYZ8-F1
#
_entry.id   AF-A0A1G2WYZ8-F1
#
_cell.length_a   1.000
_cell.length_b   1.000
_cell.length_c   1.000
_cell.angle_alpha   90.00
_cell.angle_beta   90.00
_cell.angle_gamma   90.00
#
_symmetry.space_group_name_H-M   'P 1'
#
loop_
_entity.id
_entity.type
_entity.pdbx_description
1 polymer ?
#
loop_
_entity_poly.entity_id
_entity_poly.type
_entity_poly.pdbx_seq_one_letter_code
_entity_poly.pdbx_strand_id
1 'polypeptide(L)'
;MDTIQININHVWVMAAACMVFFMQLGFTSYEAGFSQSKNAISISIRNLVEFLVSSLMFYAVGFGLMFGISYMGWIGTNHFFANGVQTHTGNLAYTFFFFQLVFAATASTITSGAIAERSCFIPNVIGPVFMVGVIYPIFGHWAWGSLFYPDQSGWLGRLGFIDFAGSTVVHSIGGWFALAGAVVLGPRIGKYNPDGSSNPMGLHNVPLATLGTFFLWFGWFGFNGGSLLRASADIGLIIVNTNLAAAAAGVSALIFNYTTERRLDAGKLFTAVLAGLVAITAGSSRVAPDGAVYIGLITGILAILAQDFIEKILKVDDPVAAVAVHGVGGVIGTLCVAPFAEKATLMVEGGNRLHQLGIQAVGVGVAFVWSFGLGMLFFWCLKKIVGIRVSPEEEKKGLNVAEYEDVASWLDFMRITRLQDLNVLLEKRVTERTDELQKANIALEKANRLKSEFLATMSHELRTPLNSIIGFAEVLKDEVVGTLRAEQKEYLDDIHGSGQHLLNMINSILDLSKIEAGKLELHYEEFPVKEAINEVLNTITGFSNKKGIPIQTHIQKDMPPLTADKVKFKQIMFNLLSNAVKFTPENGRIAINANLVNQHLQIAVSDTGIGIKSEDMDKIFEAFRQLDASYARHYEGTGLGLTLTKRLIELHGGKIWVISEFGKGSTFTFTLPIKPQTK
;
A
#
# COMPACT_ATOMS: atom_id res chain seq x y z
N MET A 1 -55.61 -13.16 -38.80
CA MET A 1 -54.49 -12.22 -38.54
C MET A 1 -54.24 -12.08 -37.03
N ASP A 2 -55.29 -12.08 -36.21
CA ASP A 2 -55.20 -11.94 -34.75
C ASP A 2 -54.36 -13.01 -34.04
N THR A 3 -54.46 -14.28 -34.45
CA THR A 3 -53.64 -15.36 -33.87
C THR A 3 -52.14 -15.17 -34.12
N ILE A 4 -51.76 -14.65 -35.29
CA ILE A 4 -50.35 -14.36 -35.61
C ILE A 4 -49.84 -13.24 -34.69
N GLN A 5 -50.60 -12.16 -34.55
CA GLN A 5 -50.21 -11.06 -33.65
C GLN A 5 -50.08 -11.53 -32.19
N ILE A 6 -51.02 -12.34 -31.70
CA ILE A 6 -50.96 -12.93 -30.36
C ILE A 6 -49.68 -13.77 -30.20
N ASN A 7 -49.37 -14.63 -31.17
CA ASN A 7 -48.15 -15.45 -31.13
C ASN A 7 -46.88 -14.59 -31.12
N ILE A 8 -46.83 -13.50 -31.90
CA ILE A 8 -45.68 -12.58 -31.90
C ILE A 8 -45.60 -11.84 -30.54
N ASN A 9 -46.72 -11.46 -29.94
CA ASN A 9 -46.74 -10.87 -28.59
C ASN A 9 -46.14 -11.85 -27.57
N HIS A 10 -46.48 -13.14 -27.64
CA HIS A 10 -45.86 -14.17 -26.79
C HIS A 10 -44.35 -14.27 -27.00
N VAL A 11 -43.89 -14.32 -28.26
CA VAL A 11 -42.46 -14.39 -28.57
C VAL A 11 -41.71 -13.18 -28.00
N TRP A 12 -42.23 -11.97 -28.22
CA TRP A 12 -41.60 -10.75 -27.71
C TRP A 12 -41.55 -10.72 -26.18
N VAL A 13 -42.68 -10.92 -25.52
CA VAL A 13 -42.76 -10.78 -24.06
C VAL A 13 -42.01 -11.91 -23.36
N MET A 14 -41.95 -13.12 -23.94
CA MET A 14 -41.12 -14.19 -23.39
C MET A 14 -39.62 -13.89 -23.57
N ALA A 15 -39.20 -13.38 -24.73
CA ALA A 15 -37.82 -12.96 -24.94
C ALA A 15 -37.42 -11.85 -23.94
N ALA A 16 -38.31 -10.86 -23.76
CA ALA A 16 -38.16 -9.81 -22.77
C ALA A 16 -38.08 -10.37 -21.34
N ALA A 17 -38.93 -11.35 -20.97
CA ALA A 17 -38.86 -12.01 -19.68
C ALA A 17 -37.52 -12.71 -19.45
N CYS A 18 -36.95 -13.38 -20.45
CA CYS A 18 -35.63 -13.98 -20.38
C CYS A 18 -34.51 -12.94 -20.21
N MET A 19 -34.62 -11.78 -20.87
CA MET A 19 -33.68 -10.66 -20.69
C MET A 19 -33.77 -10.09 -19.26
N VAL A 20 -34.97 -10.00 -18.69
CA VAL A 20 -35.18 -9.56 -17.31
C VAL A 20 -34.67 -10.60 -16.31
N PHE A 21 -34.89 -11.89 -16.57
CA PHE A 21 -34.25 -12.95 -15.78
C PHE A 21 -32.71 -12.81 -15.80
N PHE A 22 -32.13 -12.44 -16.94
CA PHE A 22 -30.70 -12.19 -17.06
C PHE A 22 -30.21 -11.01 -16.20
N MET A 23 -31.10 -10.10 -15.77
CA MET A 23 -30.75 -9.07 -14.77
C MET A 23 -30.33 -9.68 -13.44
N GLN A 24 -30.76 -10.90 -13.08
CA GLN A 24 -30.32 -11.59 -11.87
C GLN A 24 -28.80 -11.84 -11.88
N LEU A 25 -28.25 -12.18 -13.05
CA LEU A 25 -26.80 -12.26 -13.25
C LEU A 25 -26.14 -10.87 -13.15
N GLY A 26 -26.85 -9.84 -13.63
CA GLY A 26 -26.47 -8.45 -13.48
C GLY A 26 -26.33 -8.02 -12.02
N PHE A 27 -27.36 -8.22 -11.19
CA PHE A 27 -27.31 -7.95 -9.74
C PHE A 27 -26.21 -8.76 -9.06
N THR A 28 -26.13 -10.06 -9.33
CA THR A 28 -25.07 -10.93 -8.79
C THR A 28 -23.67 -10.38 -9.07
N SER A 29 -23.40 -9.98 -10.33
CA SER A 29 -22.10 -9.44 -10.73
C SER A 29 -21.86 -8.05 -10.14
N TYR A 30 -22.88 -7.20 -10.13
CA TYR A 30 -22.82 -5.84 -9.61
C TYR A 30 -22.49 -5.83 -8.12
N GLU A 31 -23.27 -6.57 -7.34
CA GLU A 31 -23.15 -6.64 -5.89
C GLU A 31 -21.89 -7.36 -5.45
N ALA A 32 -21.50 -8.45 -6.12
CA ALA A 32 -20.20 -9.09 -5.87
C ALA A 32 -19.04 -8.13 -6.20
N GLY A 33 -19.15 -7.34 -7.27
CA GLY A 33 -18.16 -6.31 -7.60
C GLY A 33 -18.04 -5.21 -6.53
N PHE A 34 -19.18 -4.77 -5.98
CA PHE A 34 -19.29 -3.76 -4.93
C PHE A 34 -18.99 -4.28 -3.52
N SER A 35 -19.08 -5.58 -3.25
CA SER A 35 -18.76 -6.12 -1.93
C SER A 35 -17.24 -6.07 -1.68
N GLN A 36 -16.82 -6.30 -0.43
CA GLN A 36 -15.45 -6.74 -0.17
C GLN A 36 -15.22 -8.15 -0.74
N SER A 37 -13.99 -8.46 -1.15
CA SER A 37 -13.65 -9.77 -1.73
C SER A 37 -14.01 -10.95 -0.83
N LYS A 38 -13.85 -10.77 0.49
CA LYS A 38 -14.19 -11.75 1.53
C LYS A 38 -15.68 -12.09 1.67
N ASN A 39 -16.55 -11.38 0.93
CA ASN A 39 -18.01 -11.54 0.96
C ASN A 39 -18.63 -11.85 -0.42
N ALA A 40 -17.84 -11.84 -1.50
CA ALA A 40 -18.32 -11.97 -2.88
C ALA A 40 -19.08 -13.29 -3.17
N ILE A 41 -18.71 -14.39 -2.51
CA ILE A 41 -19.32 -15.70 -2.69
C ILE A 41 -20.66 -15.74 -1.97
N SER A 42 -20.70 -15.22 -0.74
CA SER A 42 -21.95 -15.14 0.04
C SER A 42 -23.03 -14.34 -0.67
N ILE A 43 -22.69 -13.18 -1.25
CA ILE A 43 -23.67 -12.34 -1.95
C ILE A 43 -24.14 -12.99 -3.26
N SER A 44 -23.27 -13.72 -3.96
CA SER A 44 -23.63 -14.45 -5.18
C SER A 44 -24.63 -15.57 -4.89
N ILE A 45 -24.40 -16.34 -3.83
CA ILE A 45 -25.31 -17.41 -3.42
C ILE A 45 -26.65 -16.84 -2.93
N ARG A 46 -26.61 -15.72 -2.20
CA ARG A 46 -27.83 -15.02 -1.74
C ARG A 46 -28.70 -14.58 -2.90
N ASN A 47 -28.15 -13.93 -3.92
CA ASN A 47 -28.91 -13.55 -5.12
C ASN A 47 -29.62 -14.76 -5.77
N LEU A 48 -28.93 -15.90 -5.88
CA LEU A 48 -29.53 -17.12 -6.40
C LEU A 48 -30.68 -17.63 -5.51
N VAL A 49 -30.46 -17.70 -4.19
CA VAL A 49 -31.46 -18.15 -3.23
C VAL A 49 -32.70 -17.24 -3.25
N GLU A 50 -32.50 -15.93 -3.31
CA GLU A 50 -33.58 -14.96 -3.36
C GLU A 50 -34.45 -15.15 -4.62
N PHE A 51 -33.83 -15.43 -5.77
CA PHE A 51 -34.58 -15.75 -6.98
C PHE A 51 -35.41 -17.04 -6.83
N LEU A 52 -34.85 -18.09 -6.25
CA LEU A 52 -35.56 -19.36 -6.02
C LEU A 52 -36.77 -19.15 -5.12
N VAL A 53 -36.59 -18.46 -3.99
CA VAL A 53 -37.66 -18.18 -3.03
C VAL A 53 -38.71 -17.26 -3.62
N SER A 54 -38.30 -16.18 -4.30
CA SER A 54 -39.21 -15.25 -4.97
C SER A 54 -40.06 -15.94 -6.02
N SER A 55 -39.46 -16.84 -6.82
CA SER A 55 -40.17 -17.59 -7.85
C SER A 55 -41.29 -18.45 -7.26
N LEU A 56 -40.99 -19.20 -6.19
CA LEU A 56 -41.96 -20.05 -5.52
C LEU A 56 -43.04 -19.22 -4.81
N MET A 57 -42.67 -18.11 -4.16
CA MET A 57 -43.63 -17.28 -3.44
C MET A 57 -44.58 -16.54 -4.40
N PHE A 58 -44.04 -16.04 -5.51
CA PHE A 58 -44.85 -15.38 -6.54
C PHE A 58 -45.81 -16.37 -7.20
N TYR A 59 -45.35 -17.59 -7.46
CA TYR A 59 -46.21 -18.69 -7.92
C TYR A 59 -47.32 -19.03 -6.92
N ALA A 60 -46.98 -19.22 -5.65
CA ALA A 60 -47.92 -19.67 -4.65
C ALA A 60 -48.99 -18.61 -4.36
N VAL A 61 -48.60 -17.36 -4.10
CA VAL A 61 -49.55 -16.29 -3.73
C VAL A 61 -49.35 -14.97 -4.46
N GLY A 62 -48.11 -14.58 -4.77
CA GLY A 62 -47.82 -13.20 -5.22
C GLY A 62 -48.57 -12.82 -6.49
N PHE A 63 -48.62 -13.70 -7.50
CA PHE A 63 -49.37 -13.44 -8.73
C PHE A 63 -50.87 -13.27 -8.46
N GLY A 64 -51.45 -14.12 -7.62
CA GLY A 64 -52.88 -14.07 -7.29
C GLY A 64 -53.26 -12.80 -6.53
N LEU A 65 -52.44 -12.39 -5.56
CA LEU A 65 -52.65 -11.14 -4.83
C LEU A 65 -52.49 -9.90 -5.71
N MET A 66 -51.60 -9.95 -6.71
CA MET A 66 -51.32 -8.81 -7.58
C MET A 66 -52.30 -8.67 -8.75
N PHE A 67 -52.60 -9.77 -9.44
CA PHE A 67 -53.33 -9.78 -10.72
C PHE A 67 -54.63 -10.58 -10.68
N GLY A 68 -55.00 -11.15 -9.54
CA GLY A 68 -56.28 -11.81 -9.35
C GLY A 68 -57.47 -10.86 -9.49
N ILE A 69 -58.67 -11.44 -9.49
CA ILE A 69 -59.94 -10.72 -9.46
C ILE A 69 -59.91 -9.73 -8.29
N SER A 70 -60.14 -8.46 -8.59
CA SER A 70 -59.96 -7.38 -7.64
C SER A 70 -61.08 -7.34 -6.60
N TYR A 71 -60.70 -7.39 -5.33
CA TYR A 71 -61.57 -7.02 -4.23
C TYR A 71 -61.47 -5.51 -3.98
N MET A 72 -62.44 -4.77 -4.51
CA MET A 72 -62.59 -3.32 -4.33
C MET A 72 -61.39 -2.46 -4.74
N GLY A 73 -60.46 -2.98 -5.57
CA GLY A 73 -59.23 -2.27 -5.95
C GLY A 73 -58.09 -2.39 -4.94
N TRP A 74 -58.23 -3.20 -3.90
CA TRP A 74 -57.24 -3.32 -2.82
C TRP A 74 -56.33 -4.55 -2.95
N ILE A 75 -56.88 -5.69 -3.38
CA ILE A 75 -56.13 -6.96 -3.45
C ILE A 75 -56.79 -7.93 -4.43
N GLY A 76 -56.00 -8.78 -5.09
CA GLY A 76 -56.49 -9.89 -5.90
C GLY A 76 -56.87 -11.11 -5.05
N THR A 77 -57.90 -11.86 -5.47
CA THR A 77 -58.50 -12.94 -4.65
C THR A 77 -58.49 -14.33 -5.27
N ASN A 78 -57.91 -14.52 -6.46
CA ASN A 78 -57.83 -15.82 -7.13
C ASN A 78 -56.44 -16.02 -7.79
N HIS A 79 -56.28 -17.05 -8.63
CA HIS A 79 -55.00 -17.40 -9.29
C HIS A 79 -53.84 -17.76 -8.36
N PHE A 80 -54.12 -18.10 -7.11
CA PHE A 80 -53.15 -18.76 -6.22
C PHE A 80 -52.65 -20.05 -6.87
N PHE A 81 -51.35 -20.34 -6.74
CA PHE A 81 -50.68 -21.46 -7.43
C PHE A 81 -50.86 -21.43 -8.96
N ALA A 82 -50.96 -20.23 -9.54
CA ALA A 82 -51.28 -19.99 -10.95
C ALA A 82 -52.56 -20.70 -11.45
N ASN A 83 -53.49 -21.04 -10.54
CA ASN A 83 -54.73 -21.74 -10.89
C ASN A 83 -55.57 -20.92 -11.87
N GLY A 84 -55.92 -21.48 -13.03
CA GLY A 84 -56.75 -20.82 -14.03
C GLY A 84 -56.06 -19.73 -14.86
N VAL A 85 -54.74 -19.56 -14.75
CA VAL A 85 -53.98 -18.59 -15.59
C VAL A 85 -54.05 -18.96 -17.08
N GLN A 86 -54.00 -20.26 -17.41
CA GLN A 86 -54.03 -20.76 -18.79
C GLN A 86 -55.40 -20.61 -19.46
N THR A 87 -56.47 -20.59 -18.67
CA THR A 87 -57.85 -20.56 -19.17
C THR A 87 -58.36 -19.15 -19.44
N HIS A 88 -57.58 -18.12 -19.09
CA HIS A 88 -57.94 -16.74 -19.35
C HIS A 88 -57.68 -16.39 -20.82
N THR A 89 -58.73 -16.44 -21.63
CA THR A 89 -58.66 -16.25 -23.09
C THR A 89 -58.40 -14.79 -23.45
N GLY A 90 -57.52 -14.55 -24.43
CA GLY A 90 -57.21 -13.21 -24.94
C GLY A 90 -56.04 -12.49 -24.25
N ASN A 91 -55.34 -13.14 -23.32
CA ASN A 91 -54.15 -12.60 -22.67
C ASN A 91 -52.90 -13.46 -22.94
N LEU A 92 -51.75 -12.99 -22.45
CA LEU A 92 -50.46 -13.65 -22.56
C LEU A 92 -50.28 -14.85 -21.59
N ALA A 93 -51.29 -15.20 -20.80
CA ALA A 93 -51.34 -16.33 -19.85
C ALA A 93 -50.02 -16.55 -19.09
N TYR A 94 -49.35 -17.70 -19.29
CA TYR A 94 -48.08 -18.01 -18.62
C TYR A 94 -46.91 -17.13 -19.05
N THR A 95 -46.96 -16.52 -20.24
CA THR A 95 -45.96 -15.53 -20.65
C THR A 95 -46.07 -14.27 -19.81
N PHE A 96 -47.29 -13.80 -19.53
CA PHE A 96 -47.50 -12.70 -18.59
C PHE A 96 -47.08 -13.07 -17.18
N PHE A 97 -47.48 -14.27 -16.71
CA PHE A 97 -47.09 -14.78 -15.40
C PHE A 97 -45.57 -14.76 -15.22
N PHE A 98 -44.82 -15.34 -16.17
CA PHE A 98 -43.36 -15.43 -16.05
C PHE A 98 -42.71 -14.05 -16.17
N PHE A 99 -43.21 -13.18 -17.04
CA PHE A 99 -42.74 -11.80 -17.13
C PHE A 99 -42.92 -11.04 -15.81
N GLN A 100 -44.06 -11.19 -15.14
CA GLN A 100 -44.31 -10.55 -13.85
C GLN A 100 -43.54 -11.20 -12.69
N LEU A 101 -43.26 -12.51 -12.77
CA LEU A 101 -42.43 -13.22 -11.80
C LEU A 101 -41.02 -12.63 -11.75
N VAL A 102 -40.41 -12.41 -12.92
CA VAL A 102 -39.05 -11.86 -12.97
C VAL A 102 -38.99 -10.39 -12.53
N PHE A 103 -40.10 -9.63 -12.62
CA PHE A 103 -40.23 -8.31 -11.99
C PHE A 103 -40.31 -8.40 -10.47
N ALA A 104 -41.11 -9.33 -9.94
CA ALA A 104 -41.22 -9.55 -8.50
C ALA A 104 -39.87 -9.98 -7.88
N ALA A 105 -39.15 -10.89 -8.55
CA ALA A 105 -37.82 -11.29 -8.14
C ALA A 105 -36.83 -10.11 -8.20
N THR A 106 -36.93 -9.24 -9.21
CA THR A 106 -36.13 -8.01 -9.31
C THR A 106 -36.43 -7.04 -8.16
N ALA A 107 -37.70 -6.88 -7.76
CA ALA A 107 -38.07 -6.03 -6.63
C ALA A 107 -37.45 -6.55 -5.31
N SER A 108 -37.45 -7.88 -5.13
CA SER A 108 -36.87 -8.51 -3.94
C SER A 108 -35.35 -8.37 -3.87
N THR A 109 -34.65 -8.65 -4.99
CA THR A 109 -33.19 -8.75 -5.03
C THR A 109 -32.46 -7.46 -4.65
N ILE A 110 -33.11 -6.30 -4.85
CA ILE A 110 -32.61 -4.97 -4.46
C ILE A 110 -32.21 -4.91 -2.98
N THR A 111 -32.86 -5.70 -2.13
CA THR A 111 -32.61 -5.72 -0.68
C THR A 111 -31.25 -6.33 -0.36
N SER A 112 -30.85 -7.38 -1.07
CA SER A 112 -29.64 -8.17 -0.77
C SER A 112 -28.39 -7.32 -0.77
N GLY A 113 -28.18 -6.50 -1.81
CA GLY A 113 -27.07 -5.56 -1.91
C GLY A 113 -27.03 -4.53 -0.77
N ALA A 114 -28.19 -4.00 -0.34
CA ALA A 114 -28.25 -3.00 0.74
C ALA A 114 -27.89 -3.58 2.11
N ILE A 115 -28.20 -4.85 2.36
CA ILE A 115 -27.92 -5.55 3.62
C ILE A 115 -26.69 -6.47 3.59
N ALA A 116 -25.97 -6.50 2.45
CA ALA A 116 -24.81 -7.35 2.21
C ALA A 116 -23.69 -7.18 3.25
N GLU A 117 -22.81 -8.20 3.31
CA GLU A 117 -21.58 -8.26 4.12
C GLU A 117 -21.73 -8.43 5.64
N ARG A 118 -22.89 -8.09 6.20
CA ARG A 118 -23.14 -8.23 7.65
C ARG A 118 -24.49 -8.83 8.02
N SER A 119 -25.42 -8.99 7.07
CA SER A 119 -26.64 -9.75 7.33
C SER A 119 -26.35 -11.23 7.45
N CYS A 120 -26.94 -11.93 8.43
CA CYS A 120 -26.93 -13.39 8.42
C CYS A 120 -27.78 -13.95 7.26
N PHE A 121 -27.74 -15.25 7.02
CA PHE A 121 -28.46 -15.87 5.90
C PHE A 121 -30.00 -15.72 5.98
N ILE A 122 -30.58 -15.83 7.18
CA ILE A 122 -32.03 -15.90 7.39
C ILE A 122 -32.84 -14.72 6.79
N PRO A 123 -32.46 -13.43 6.98
CA PRO A 123 -33.13 -12.31 6.32
C PRO A 123 -33.22 -12.41 4.80
N ASN A 124 -32.28 -13.09 4.15
CA ASN A 124 -32.23 -13.21 2.69
C ASN A 124 -33.12 -14.37 2.20
N VAL A 125 -33.69 -15.17 3.10
CA VAL A 125 -34.69 -16.20 2.78
C VAL A 125 -36.09 -15.71 3.15
N ILE A 126 -36.27 -15.19 4.37
CA ILE A 126 -37.59 -14.77 4.86
C ILE A 126 -37.98 -13.39 4.29
N GLY A 127 -37.01 -12.52 4.01
CA GLY A 127 -37.23 -11.21 3.39
C GLY A 127 -37.97 -11.33 2.05
N PRO A 128 -37.49 -12.13 1.08
CA PRO A 128 -38.19 -12.37 -0.18
C PRO A 128 -39.60 -12.93 0.00
N VAL A 129 -39.83 -13.83 0.96
CA VAL A 129 -41.18 -14.36 1.26
C VAL A 129 -42.13 -13.23 1.62
N PHE A 130 -41.72 -12.33 2.51
CA PHE A 130 -42.56 -11.20 2.93
C PHE A 130 -42.71 -10.14 1.83
N MET A 131 -41.62 -9.84 1.13
CA MET A 131 -41.59 -8.88 0.05
C MET A 131 -42.50 -9.30 -1.10
N VAL A 132 -42.34 -10.53 -1.61
CA VAL A 132 -43.05 -11.06 -2.79
C VAL A 132 -44.43 -11.62 -2.42
N GLY A 133 -44.64 -12.01 -1.16
CA GLY A 133 -45.93 -12.51 -0.67
C GLY A 133 -46.88 -11.43 -0.13
N VAL A 134 -46.38 -10.24 0.22
CA VAL A 134 -47.20 -9.19 0.86
C VAL A 134 -46.93 -7.81 0.26
N ILE A 135 -45.74 -7.24 0.45
CA ILE A 135 -45.49 -5.82 0.14
C ILE A 135 -45.66 -5.54 -1.35
N TYR A 136 -44.89 -6.25 -2.18
CA TYR A 136 -44.84 -6.08 -3.62
C TYR A 136 -46.19 -6.35 -4.30
N PRO A 137 -46.84 -7.52 -4.13
CA PRO A 137 -48.03 -7.83 -4.90
C PRO A 137 -49.23 -6.95 -4.52
N ILE A 138 -49.35 -6.53 -3.26
CA ILE A 138 -50.46 -5.66 -2.83
C ILE A 138 -50.31 -4.26 -3.42
N PHE A 139 -49.13 -3.65 -3.35
CA PHE A 139 -48.88 -2.37 -4.01
C PHE A 139 -49.01 -2.50 -5.54
N GLY A 140 -48.49 -3.60 -6.08
CA GLY A 140 -48.65 -3.99 -7.48
C GLY A 140 -50.11 -4.05 -7.91
N HIS A 141 -51.00 -4.58 -7.08
CA HIS A 141 -52.44 -4.58 -7.35
C HIS A 141 -53.00 -3.15 -7.42
N TRP A 142 -52.59 -2.27 -6.50
CA TRP A 142 -53.05 -0.89 -6.45
C TRP A 142 -52.70 -0.13 -7.73
N ALA A 143 -51.49 -0.33 -8.26
CA ALA A 143 -51.00 0.36 -9.45
C ALA A 143 -51.39 -0.35 -10.77
N TRP A 144 -51.28 -1.69 -10.82
CA TRP A 144 -51.31 -2.51 -12.03
C TRP A 144 -52.37 -3.62 -12.03
N GLY A 145 -53.31 -3.62 -11.08
CA GLY A 145 -54.35 -4.65 -10.98
C GLY A 145 -55.25 -4.79 -12.23
N SER A 146 -55.20 -3.83 -13.16
CA SER A 146 -55.91 -3.86 -14.44
C SER A 146 -55.15 -4.56 -15.58
N LEU A 147 -53.86 -4.92 -15.41
CA LEU A 147 -53.04 -5.42 -16.53
C LEU A 147 -53.44 -6.82 -17.00
N PHE A 148 -53.92 -7.67 -16.09
CA PHE A 148 -54.37 -9.03 -16.43
C PHE A 148 -55.88 -9.10 -16.69
N TYR A 149 -56.65 -8.23 -16.05
CA TYR A 149 -58.09 -8.07 -16.21
C TYR A 149 -58.40 -6.61 -16.60
N PRO A 150 -58.71 -6.33 -17.87
CA PRO A 150 -58.93 -4.95 -18.33
C PRO A 150 -60.13 -4.25 -17.67
N ASP A 151 -61.15 -5.00 -17.26
CA ASP A 151 -62.41 -4.47 -16.70
C ASP A 151 -62.33 -4.14 -15.20
N GLN A 152 -61.17 -4.33 -14.57
CA GLN A 152 -60.94 -3.96 -13.17
C GLN A 152 -59.76 -3.00 -13.06
N SER A 153 -59.61 -2.36 -11.90
CA SER A 153 -58.42 -1.54 -11.61
C SER A 153 -58.20 -1.41 -10.12
N GLY A 154 -56.93 -1.40 -9.73
CA GLY A 154 -56.50 -1.00 -8.39
C GLY A 154 -56.84 0.47 -8.12
N TRP A 155 -56.96 0.84 -6.85
CA TRP A 155 -57.39 2.20 -6.50
C TRP A 155 -56.43 3.28 -7.00
N LEU A 156 -55.11 3.02 -6.97
CA LEU A 156 -54.09 3.98 -7.38
C LEU A 156 -54.04 4.12 -8.91
N GLY A 157 -54.16 3.01 -9.64
CA GLY A 157 -54.33 3.01 -11.10
C GLY A 157 -55.59 3.75 -11.53
N ARG A 158 -56.70 3.58 -10.80
CA ARG A 158 -57.97 4.31 -11.04
C ARG A 158 -57.85 5.81 -10.83
N LEU A 159 -57.00 6.27 -9.92
CA LEU A 159 -56.68 7.70 -9.78
C LEU A 159 -55.90 8.26 -10.97
N GLY A 160 -55.39 7.40 -11.85
CA GLY A 160 -54.57 7.79 -13.01
C GLY A 160 -53.08 7.75 -12.74
N PHE A 161 -52.62 7.00 -11.74
CA PHE A 161 -51.19 6.81 -11.48
C PHE A 161 -50.51 6.11 -12.66
N ILE A 162 -49.41 6.68 -13.12
CA ILE A 162 -48.65 6.16 -14.26
C ILE A 162 -47.32 5.62 -13.76
N ASP A 163 -47.11 4.33 -13.95
CA ASP A 163 -45.82 3.69 -13.80
C ASP A 163 -45.73 2.60 -14.86
N PHE A 164 -45.02 2.87 -15.96
CA PHE A 164 -45.07 2.01 -17.13
C PHE A 164 -44.47 0.62 -16.91
N ALA A 165 -43.24 0.58 -16.39
CA ALA A 165 -42.50 -0.66 -16.17
C ALA A 165 -42.06 -0.82 -14.70
N GLY A 166 -42.35 0.12 -13.78
CA GLY A 166 -42.11 -0.08 -12.34
C GLY A 166 -41.00 0.75 -11.71
N SER A 167 -40.83 2.04 -12.04
CA SER A 167 -39.98 2.94 -11.24
C SER A 167 -40.44 2.99 -9.78
N THR A 168 -41.75 2.96 -9.56
CA THR A 168 -42.30 2.86 -8.20
C THR A 168 -42.56 1.41 -7.82
N VAL A 169 -43.34 0.68 -8.62
CA VAL A 169 -43.84 -0.66 -8.28
C VAL A 169 -42.72 -1.67 -8.01
N VAL A 170 -41.64 -1.62 -8.78
CA VAL A 170 -40.48 -2.51 -8.61
C VAL A 170 -39.38 -1.79 -7.83
N HIS A 171 -38.87 -0.68 -8.37
CA HIS A 171 -37.65 -0.08 -7.84
C HIS A 171 -37.87 0.69 -6.54
N SER A 172 -38.85 1.60 -6.46
CA SER A 172 -39.06 2.33 -5.21
C SER A 172 -39.51 1.38 -4.09
N ILE A 173 -40.44 0.47 -4.38
CA ILE A 173 -40.88 -0.55 -3.41
C ILE A 173 -39.69 -1.39 -2.92
N GLY A 174 -38.83 -1.91 -3.80
CA GLY A 174 -37.61 -2.63 -3.42
C GLY A 174 -36.62 -1.77 -2.64
N GLY A 175 -36.36 -0.54 -3.10
CA GLY A 175 -35.42 0.39 -2.48
C GLY A 175 -35.84 0.86 -1.09
N TRP A 176 -37.14 1.01 -0.83
CA TRP A 176 -37.67 1.37 0.49
C TRP A 176 -37.67 0.21 1.47
N PHE A 177 -37.90 -1.01 1.00
CA PHE A 177 -37.72 -2.21 1.83
C PHE A 177 -36.24 -2.43 2.17
N ALA A 178 -35.35 -2.20 1.19
CA ALA A 178 -33.90 -2.22 1.36
C ALA A 178 -33.42 -1.16 2.37
N LEU A 179 -33.96 0.07 2.31
CA LEU A 179 -33.67 1.11 3.29
C LEU A 179 -34.07 0.69 4.71
N ALA A 180 -35.26 0.13 4.89
CA ALA A 180 -35.69 -0.37 6.18
C ALA A 180 -34.75 -1.48 6.72
N GLY A 181 -34.36 -2.42 5.86
CA GLY A 181 -33.39 -3.45 6.19
C GLY A 181 -32.05 -2.89 6.64
N ALA A 182 -31.49 -1.95 5.87
CA ALA A 182 -30.21 -1.32 6.18
C ALA A 182 -30.24 -0.51 7.49
N VAL A 183 -31.33 0.22 7.75
CA VAL A 183 -31.54 0.98 8.99
C VAL A 183 -31.60 0.05 10.21
N VAL A 184 -32.39 -1.02 10.16
CA VAL A 184 -32.57 -1.93 11.32
C VAL A 184 -31.33 -2.79 11.57
N LEU A 185 -30.63 -3.17 10.49
CA LEU A 185 -29.40 -3.97 10.54
C LEU A 185 -28.20 -3.17 11.07
N GLY A 186 -28.15 -1.87 10.75
CA GLY A 186 -27.05 -0.98 11.09
C GLY A 186 -25.81 -1.13 10.19
N PRO A 187 -24.82 -0.25 10.38
CA PRO A 187 -23.67 -0.14 9.49
C PRO A 187 -22.67 -1.29 9.62
N ARG A 188 -21.88 -1.54 8.57
CA ARG A 188 -20.73 -2.46 8.61
C ARG A 188 -19.70 -1.95 9.63
N ILE A 189 -19.00 -2.88 10.28
CA ILE A 189 -17.94 -2.57 11.25
C ILE A 189 -16.84 -1.80 10.53
N GLY A 190 -16.49 -0.63 11.06
CA GLY A 190 -15.47 0.25 10.48
C GLY A 190 -16.00 1.16 9.37
N LYS A 191 -17.30 1.14 9.04
CA LYS A 191 -17.87 2.09 8.05
C LYS A 191 -17.78 3.53 8.50
N TYR A 192 -18.05 3.81 9.77
CA TYR A 192 -17.99 5.14 10.35
C TYR A 192 -16.94 5.20 11.47
N ASN A 193 -16.11 6.24 11.43
CA ASN A 193 -15.12 6.53 12.46
C ASN A 193 -15.78 7.24 13.68
N PRO A 194 -15.10 7.29 14.84
CA PRO A 194 -15.64 7.98 16.03
C PRO A 194 -15.95 9.46 15.83
N ASP A 195 -15.29 10.14 14.89
CA ASP A 195 -15.56 11.54 14.50
C ASP A 195 -16.77 11.68 13.55
N GLY A 196 -17.40 10.57 13.19
CA GLY A 196 -18.51 10.50 12.25
C GLY A 196 -18.09 10.52 10.78
N SER A 197 -16.80 10.53 10.43
CA SER A 197 -16.36 10.42 9.03
C SER A 197 -16.64 9.02 8.46
N SER A 198 -16.91 8.94 7.15
CA SER A 198 -17.22 7.67 6.45
C SER A 198 -15.98 7.10 5.77
N ASN A 199 -15.74 5.80 5.95
CA ASN A 199 -14.69 5.07 5.27
C ASN A 199 -15.21 4.45 3.97
N PRO A 200 -14.46 4.55 2.86
CA PRO A 200 -14.72 3.74 1.66
C PRO A 200 -14.56 2.25 2.01
N MET A 201 -15.55 1.43 1.65
CA MET A 201 -15.55 -0.01 1.90
C MET A 201 -16.19 -0.75 0.73
N GLY A 202 -15.54 -1.84 0.28
CA GLY A 202 -16.01 -2.63 -0.85
C GLY A 202 -15.44 -2.14 -2.18
N LEU A 203 -16.24 -2.26 -3.24
CA LEU A 203 -15.88 -2.04 -4.64
C LEU A 203 -14.54 -2.70 -5.01
N HIS A 204 -14.36 -3.96 -4.57
CA HIS A 204 -13.09 -4.66 -4.71
C HIS A 204 -12.79 -5.08 -6.16
N ASN A 205 -13.83 -5.20 -7.00
CA ASN A 205 -13.73 -5.66 -8.38
C ASN A 205 -14.57 -4.79 -9.34
N VAL A 206 -14.01 -3.64 -9.70
CA VAL A 206 -14.61 -2.69 -10.65
C VAL A 206 -14.94 -3.32 -12.01
N PRO A 207 -14.10 -4.21 -12.61
CA PRO A 207 -14.48 -4.92 -13.83
C PRO A 207 -15.76 -5.75 -13.69
N LEU A 208 -15.93 -6.47 -12.57
CA LEU A 208 -17.14 -7.26 -12.35
C LEU A 208 -18.38 -6.38 -12.13
N ALA A 209 -18.23 -5.25 -11.42
CA ALA A 209 -19.29 -4.25 -11.28
C ALA A 209 -19.67 -3.61 -12.64
N THR A 210 -18.68 -3.39 -13.51
CA THR A 210 -18.89 -2.93 -14.89
C THR A 210 -19.71 -3.95 -15.68
N LEU A 211 -19.34 -5.23 -15.63
CA LEU A 211 -20.10 -6.30 -16.27
C LEU A 211 -21.53 -6.38 -15.74
N GLY A 212 -21.71 -6.29 -14.43
CA GLY A 212 -23.03 -6.23 -13.80
C GLY A 212 -23.87 -5.08 -14.33
N THR A 213 -23.29 -3.88 -14.44
CA THR A 213 -23.97 -2.70 -14.98
C THR A 213 -24.42 -2.93 -16.44
N PHE A 214 -23.58 -3.52 -17.29
CA PHE A 214 -23.95 -3.83 -18.67
C PHE A 214 -25.02 -4.93 -18.78
N PHE A 215 -24.96 -5.97 -17.94
CA PHE A 215 -26.01 -7.00 -17.90
C PHE A 215 -27.35 -6.44 -17.43
N LEU A 216 -27.34 -5.56 -16.42
CA LEU A 216 -28.54 -4.85 -15.98
C LEU A 216 -29.09 -3.95 -17.10
N TRP A 217 -28.25 -3.17 -17.77
CA TRP A 217 -28.66 -2.34 -18.91
C TRP A 217 -29.27 -3.18 -20.03
N PHE A 218 -28.61 -4.27 -20.44
CA PHE A 218 -29.14 -5.19 -21.43
C PHE A 218 -30.51 -5.75 -21.03
N GLY A 219 -30.64 -6.24 -19.80
CA GLY A 219 -31.90 -6.75 -19.28
C GLY A 219 -32.99 -5.68 -19.23
N TRP A 220 -32.62 -4.42 -19.00
CA TRP A 220 -33.54 -3.27 -18.98
C TRP A 220 -34.24 -3.01 -20.32
N PHE A 221 -33.63 -3.40 -21.44
CA PHE A 221 -34.31 -3.35 -22.74
C PHE A 221 -35.52 -4.29 -22.77
N GLY A 222 -35.39 -5.49 -22.17
CA GLY A 222 -36.50 -6.41 -21.95
C GLY A 222 -37.47 -5.90 -20.89
N PHE A 223 -36.96 -5.30 -19.80
CA PHE A 223 -37.76 -4.76 -18.71
C PHE A 223 -38.75 -3.69 -19.22
N ASN A 224 -38.23 -2.65 -19.88
CA ASN A 224 -39.06 -1.57 -20.40
C ASN A 224 -39.80 -2.00 -21.68
N GLY A 225 -39.09 -2.59 -22.66
CA GLY A 225 -39.70 -2.97 -23.93
C GLY A 225 -40.77 -4.05 -23.81
N GLY A 226 -40.59 -5.02 -22.91
CA GLY A 226 -41.55 -6.08 -22.62
C GLY A 226 -42.81 -5.58 -21.91
N SER A 227 -42.71 -4.48 -21.16
CA SER A 227 -43.84 -3.88 -20.44
C SER A 227 -44.91 -3.28 -21.37
N LEU A 228 -44.63 -3.22 -22.67
CA LEU A 228 -45.64 -2.94 -23.69
C LEU A 228 -46.66 -4.08 -23.83
N LEU A 229 -46.31 -5.31 -23.45
CA LEU A 229 -47.14 -6.52 -23.52
C LEU A 229 -47.62 -6.90 -24.94
N ARG A 230 -47.09 -6.25 -25.97
CA ARG A 230 -47.37 -6.54 -27.38
C ARG A 230 -46.17 -6.20 -28.26
N ALA A 231 -46.07 -6.85 -29.40
CA ALA A 231 -45.08 -6.53 -30.41
C ALA A 231 -45.59 -5.41 -31.33
N SER A 232 -44.91 -4.26 -31.34
CA SER A 232 -45.23 -3.11 -32.20
C SER A 232 -44.03 -2.18 -32.37
N ALA A 233 -44.14 -1.18 -33.25
CA ALA A 233 -43.08 -0.19 -33.49
C ALA A 233 -42.67 0.61 -32.24
N ASP A 234 -43.58 0.76 -31.27
CA ASP A 234 -43.34 1.48 -30.02
C ASP A 234 -42.17 0.88 -29.21
N ILE A 235 -41.86 -0.41 -29.41
CA ILE A 235 -40.70 -1.08 -28.79
C ILE A 235 -39.40 -0.31 -29.07
N GLY A 236 -39.23 0.17 -30.30
CA GLY A 236 -38.03 0.91 -30.70
C GLY A 236 -37.88 2.20 -29.90
N LEU A 237 -38.95 2.97 -29.76
CA LEU A 237 -38.97 4.20 -28.95
C LEU A 237 -38.62 3.91 -27.49
N ILE A 238 -39.25 2.90 -26.90
CA ILE A 238 -39.04 2.51 -25.49
C ILE A 238 -37.58 2.14 -25.23
N ILE A 239 -36.97 1.34 -26.11
CA ILE A 239 -35.57 0.93 -25.98
C ILE A 239 -34.62 2.12 -26.17
N VAL A 240 -34.88 2.99 -27.15
CA VAL A 240 -34.10 4.22 -27.36
C VAL A 240 -34.14 5.12 -26.13
N ASN A 241 -35.34 5.36 -25.58
CA ASN A 241 -35.51 6.15 -24.37
C ASN A 241 -34.75 5.54 -23.19
N THR A 242 -34.83 4.21 -23.03
CA THR A 242 -34.10 3.47 -21.99
C THR A 242 -32.59 3.68 -22.11
N ASN A 243 -32.04 3.57 -23.33
CA ASN A 243 -30.62 3.77 -23.59
C ASN A 243 -30.17 5.22 -23.36
N LEU A 244 -30.94 6.19 -23.86
CA LEU A 244 -30.60 7.61 -23.76
C LEU A 244 -30.61 8.11 -22.31
N ALA A 245 -31.57 7.68 -21.50
CA ALA A 245 -31.62 8.06 -20.09
C ALA A 245 -30.41 7.52 -19.30
N ALA A 246 -30.04 6.25 -19.53
CA ALA A 246 -28.85 5.64 -18.91
C ALA A 246 -27.55 6.36 -19.30
N ALA A 247 -27.38 6.62 -20.60
CA ALA A 247 -26.22 7.33 -21.13
C ALA A 247 -26.13 8.77 -20.61
N ALA A 248 -27.26 9.51 -20.63
CA ALA A 248 -27.32 10.88 -20.12
C ALA A 248 -27.02 10.93 -18.61
N ALA A 249 -27.55 9.99 -17.82
CA ALA A 249 -27.25 9.90 -16.41
C ALA A 249 -25.76 9.65 -16.15
N GLY A 250 -25.14 8.70 -16.87
CA GLY A 250 -23.70 8.46 -16.79
C GLY A 250 -22.85 9.67 -17.16
N VAL A 251 -23.19 10.38 -18.25
CA VAL A 251 -22.48 11.60 -18.66
C VAL A 251 -22.64 12.71 -17.62
N SER A 252 -23.85 12.92 -17.10
CA SER A 252 -24.09 13.93 -16.06
C SER A 252 -23.27 13.64 -14.79
N ALA A 253 -23.14 12.37 -14.41
CA ALA A 253 -22.32 11.94 -13.28
C ALA A 253 -20.83 12.19 -13.51
N LEU A 254 -20.31 11.90 -14.70
CA LEU A 254 -18.92 12.18 -15.05
C LEU A 254 -18.62 13.68 -14.93
N ILE A 255 -19.49 14.53 -15.50
CA ILE A 255 -19.34 15.98 -15.44
C ILE A 255 -19.43 16.48 -14.00
N PHE A 256 -20.44 16.03 -13.24
CA PHE A 256 -20.66 16.44 -11.86
C PHE A 256 -19.51 16.03 -10.94
N ASN A 257 -19.06 14.78 -11.00
CA ASN A 257 -17.95 14.30 -10.18
C ASN A 257 -16.63 14.98 -10.54
N TYR A 258 -16.35 15.18 -11.84
CA TYR A 258 -15.13 15.84 -12.26
C TYR A 258 -15.08 17.32 -11.83
N THR A 259 -16.22 18.01 -11.86
CA THR A 259 -16.31 19.42 -11.45
C THR A 259 -16.29 19.61 -9.93
N THR A 260 -16.85 18.68 -9.15
CA THR A 260 -16.94 18.78 -7.69
C THR A 260 -15.78 18.13 -6.94
N GLU A 261 -15.36 16.92 -7.35
CA GLU A 261 -14.32 16.13 -6.65
C GLU A 261 -12.97 16.13 -7.36
N ARG A 262 -12.86 16.67 -8.59
CA ARG A 262 -11.63 16.65 -9.42
C ARG A 262 -11.08 15.24 -9.69
N ARG A 263 -11.92 14.21 -9.58
CA ARG A 263 -11.61 12.80 -9.88
C ARG A 263 -12.84 12.08 -10.42
N LEU A 264 -12.61 10.94 -11.07
CA LEU A 264 -13.69 10.04 -11.52
C LEU A 264 -13.90 8.96 -10.46
N ASP A 265 -15.09 8.91 -9.88
CA ASP A 265 -15.51 7.86 -8.96
C ASP A 265 -16.35 6.81 -9.71
N ALA A 266 -15.82 5.60 -9.81
CA ALA A 266 -16.48 4.50 -10.53
C ALA A 266 -17.79 4.09 -9.85
N GLY A 267 -17.85 4.09 -8.51
CA GLY A 267 -19.04 3.73 -7.76
C GLY A 267 -20.20 4.68 -8.08
N LYS A 268 -19.95 5.98 -7.98
CA LYS A 268 -20.92 7.04 -8.31
C LYS A 268 -21.35 7.01 -9.77
N LEU A 269 -20.43 6.70 -10.69
CA LEU A 269 -20.77 6.53 -12.10
C LEU A 269 -21.78 5.40 -12.29
N PHE A 270 -21.52 4.23 -11.70
CA PHE A 270 -22.44 3.11 -11.80
C PHE A 270 -23.80 3.41 -11.15
N THR A 271 -23.81 4.02 -9.96
CA THR A 271 -25.03 4.46 -9.27
C THR A 271 -25.87 5.36 -10.18
N ALA A 272 -25.26 6.35 -10.84
CA ALA A 272 -25.99 7.25 -11.72
C ALA A 272 -26.54 6.56 -12.98
N VAL A 273 -25.75 5.70 -13.65
CA VAL A 273 -26.20 4.96 -14.83
C VAL A 273 -27.42 4.10 -14.49
N LEU A 274 -27.36 3.33 -13.39
CA LEU A 274 -28.47 2.50 -12.95
C LEU A 274 -29.67 3.33 -12.49
N ALA A 275 -29.45 4.46 -11.82
CA ALA A 275 -30.54 5.35 -11.43
C ALA A 275 -31.25 5.95 -12.66
N GLY A 276 -30.51 6.30 -13.72
CA GLY A 276 -31.09 6.75 -14.99
C GLY A 276 -31.97 5.69 -15.65
N LEU A 277 -31.53 4.43 -15.63
CA LEU A 277 -32.34 3.28 -16.06
C LEU A 277 -33.60 3.13 -15.20
N VAL A 278 -33.48 3.24 -13.88
CA VAL A 278 -34.62 3.21 -12.94
C VAL A 278 -35.61 4.33 -13.20
N ALA A 279 -35.15 5.56 -13.44
CA ALA A 279 -36.04 6.71 -13.58
C ALA A 279 -36.86 6.67 -14.88
N ILE A 280 -36.25 6.25 -15.99
CA ILE A 280 -36.96 6.17 -17.27
C ILE A 280 -38.00 5.05 -17.31
N THR A 281 -37.90 4.05 -16.43
CA THR A 281 -38.87 2.95 -16.29
C THR A 281 -40.33 3.43 -16.13
N ALA A 282 -40.58 4.57 -15.50
CA ALA A 282 -41.94 5.10 -15.27
C ALA A 282 -42.59 5.59 -16.57
N GLY A 283 -41.80 6.16 -17.47
CA GLY A 283 -42.27 6.98 -18.59
C GLY A 283 -41.73 6.59 -19.96
N SER A 284 -40.93 5.53 -20.09
CA SER A 284 -40.21 5.19 -21.32
C SER A 284 -41.09 5.00 -22.56
N SER A 285 -42.38 4.67 -22.40
CA SER A 285 -43.37 4.59 -23.49
C SER A 285 -44.14 5.87 -23.78
N ARG A 286 -43.94 6.92 -22.97
CA ARG A 286 -44.76 8.15 -22.97
C ARG A 286 -43.96 9.42 -23.16
N VAL A 287 -42.63 9.34 -23.14
CA VAL A 287 -41.74 10.49 -23.34
C VAL A 287 -41.09 10.43 -24.71
N ALA A 288 -40.80 11.60 -25.27
CA ALA A 288 -39.93 11.71 -26.43
C ALA A 288 -38.46 11.46 -26.05
N PRO A 289 -37.57 11.14 -27.01
CA PRO A 289 -36.15 10.85 -26.75
C PRO A 289 -35.39 11.97 -26.03
N ASP A 290 -35.69 13.23 -26.31
CA ASP A 290 -35.14 14.38 -25.59
C ASP A 290 -35.62 14.44 -24.13
N GLY A 291 -36.90 14.12 -23.89
CA GLY A 291 -37.45 13.91 -22.55
C GLY A 291 -36.67 12.85 -21.76
N ALA A 292 -36.32 11.73 -22.39
CA ALA A 292 -35.51 10.69 -21.76
C ALA A 292 -34.09 11.19 -21.39
N VAL A 293 -33.47 12.01 -22.24
CA VAL A 293 -32.18 12.66 -21.93
C VAL A 293 -32.31 13.57 -20.72
N TYR A 294 -33.32 14.43 -20.64
CA TYR A 294 -33.52 15.31 -19.48
C TYR A 294 -33.74 14.53 -18.18
N ILE A 295 -34.55 13.47 -18.23
CA ILE A 295 -34.76 12.58 -17.08
C ILE A 295 -33.43 11.97 -16.64
N GLY A 296 -32.62 11.46 -17.57
CA GLY A 296 -31.29 10.92 -17.29
C GLY A 296 -30.36 11.94 -16.64
N LEU A 297 -30.23 13.15 -17.21
CA LEU A 297 -29.39 14.22 -16.67
C LEU A 297 -29.78 14.62 -15.24
N ILE A 298 -31.07 14.80 -14.98
CA ILE A 298 -31.59 15.16 -13.66
C ILE A 298 -31.31 14.02 -12.66
N THR A 299 -31.63 12.79 -13.06
CA THR A 299 -31.51 11.64 -12.17
C THR A 299 -30.05 11.32 -11.83
N GLY A 300 -29.13 11.41 -12.79
CA GLY A 300 -27.72 11.11 -12.54
C GLY A 300 -27.11 11.98 -11.44
N ILE A 301 -27.43 13.29 -11.44
CA ILE A 301 -26.96 14.22 -10.40
C ILE A 301 -27.67 13.95 -9.07
N LEU A 302 -29.00 13.88 -9.08
CA LEU A 302 -29.78 13.71 -7.84
C LEU A 302 -29.53 12.37 -7.15
N ALA A 303 -29.26 11.30 -7.89
CA ALA A 303 -28.94 9.99 -7.33
C ALA A 303 -27.59 10.00 -6.59
N ILE A 304 -26.58 10.69 -7.13
CA ILE A 304 -25.27 10.85 -6.45
C ILE A 304 -25.43 11.67 -5.17
N LEU A 305 -26.17 12.77 -5.24
CA LEU A 305 -26.46 13.60 -4.06
C LEU A 305 -27.24 12.81 -3.00
N ALA A 306 -28.18 11.97 -3.43
CA ALA A 306 -28.93 11.10 -2.54
C ALA A 306 -28.04 10.03 -1.89
N GLN A 307 -27.14 9.40 -2.65
CA GLN A 307 -26.16 8.46 -2.11
C GLN A 307 -25.32 9.13 -1.01
N ASP A 308 -24.76 10.31 -1.29
CA ASP A 308 -23.97 11.07 -0.33
C ASP A 308 -24.79 11.46 0.91
N PHE A 309 -26.05 11.86 0.74
CA PHE A 309 -26.94 12.20 1.85
C PHE A 309 -27.26 10.98 2.73
N ILE A 310 -27.61 9.85 2.12
CA ILE A 310 -27.91 8.59 2.83
C ILE A 310 -26.69 8.11 3.61
N GLU A 311 -25.51 8.09 2.98
CA GLU A 311 -24.29 7.59 3.60
C GLU A 311 -23.75 8.55 4.67
N LYS A 312 -23.63 9.84 4.35
CA LYS A 312 -22.89 10.79 5.19
C LYS A 312 -23.75 11.48 6.23
N ILE A 313 -25.04 11.72 5.93
CA ILE A 313 -25.97 12.44 6.82
C ILE A 313 -26.86 11.47 7.58
N LEU A 314 -27.58 10.57 6.89
CA LEU A 314 -28.47 9.61 7.55
C LEU A 314 -27.71 8.47 8.26
N LYS A 315 -26.41 8.32 7.98
CA LYS A 315 -25.55 7.25 8.51
C LYS A 315 -26.11 5.84 8.23
N VAL A 316 -26.76 5.68 7.08
CA VAL A 316 -27.22 4.38 6.59
C VAL A 316 -26.16 3.82 5.65
N ASP A 317 -25.61 2.66 6.03
CA ASP A 317 -24.61 1.98 5.22
C ASP A 317 -25.29 1.04 4.22
N ASP A 318 -25.23 1.45 2.95
CA ASP A 318 -25.73 0.73 1.79
C ASP A 318 -24.55 0.40 0.86
N PRO A 319 -24.03 -0.85 0.87
CA PRO A 319 -22.84 -1.24 0.14
C PRO A 319 -22.88 -0.96 -1.37
N VAL A 320 -24.06 -0.95 -1.98
CA VAL A 320 -24.23 -0.86 -3.44
C VAL A 320 -25.03 0.38 -3.87
N ALA A 321 -25.34 1.27 -2.92
CA ALA A 321 -26.22 2.41 -3.12
C ALA A 321 -27.62 2.04 -3.68
N ALA A 322 -28.13 0.84 -3.33
CA ALA A 322 -29.43 0.35 -3.76
C ALA A 322 -30.58 1.33 -3.47
N VAL A 323 -30.57 2.00 -2.31
CA VAL A 323 -31.60 2.98 -1.94
C VAL A 323 -31.54 4.22 -2.83
N ALA A 324 -30.33 4.69 -3.18
CA ALA A 324 -30.17 5.83 -4.07
C ALA A 324 -30.58 5.49 -5.52
N VAL A 325 -30.14 4.33 -6.02
CA VAL A 325 -30.48 3.83 -7.36
C VAL A 325 -31.98 3.58 -7.50
N HIS A 326 -32.55 2.78 -6.61
CA HIS A 326 -33.90 2.25 -6.77
C HIS A 326 -34.98 3.06 -6.05
N GLY A 327 -34.73 3.40 -4.78
CA GLY A 327 -35.64 4.23 -3.98
C GLY A 327 -35.76 5.63 -4.56
N VAL A 328 -34.66 6.37 -4.56
CA VAL A 328 -34.65 7.78 -4.99
C VAL A 328 -34.75 7.90 -6.51
N GLY A 329 -34.02 7.09 -7.29
CA GLY A 329 -34.17 7.06 -8.75
C GLY A 329 -35.59 6.75 -9.20
N GLY A 330 -36.28 5.85 -8.47
CA GLY A 330 -37.68 5.51 -8.74
C GLY A 330 -38.62 6.68 -8.50
N VAL A 331 -38.44 7.41 -7.40
CA VAL A 331 -39.19 8.64 -7.10
C VAL A 331 -38.98 9.70 -8.17
N ILE A 332 -37.73 9.97 -8.55
CA ILE A 332 -37.42 10.99 -9.57
C ILE A 332 -38.11 10.62 -10.88
N GLY A 333 -37.98 9.37 -11.33
CA GLY A 333 -38.62 8.88 -12.55
C GLY A 333 -40.13 9.03 -12.54
N THR A 334 -40.76 8.57 -11.46
CA THR A 334 -42.23 8.63 -11.31
C THR A 334 -42.75 10.06 -11.28
N LEU A 335 -42.06 11.00 -10.63
CA LEU A 335 -42.43 12.43 -10.65
C LEU A 335 -42.19 13.07 -12.02
N CYS A 336 -41.12 12.67 -12.71
CA CYS A 336 -40.77 13.15 -14.05
C CYS A 336 -41.76 12.75 -15.15
N VAL A 337 -42.63 11.76 -14.92
CA VAL A 337 -43.72 11.45 -15.87
C VAL A 337 -44.59 12.67 -16.15
N ALA A 338 -45.00 13.40 -15.11
CA ALA A 338 -45.92 14.52 -15.26
C ALA A 338 -45.37 15.69 -16.12
N PRO A 339 -44.12 16.16 -15.96
CA PRO A 339 -43.56 17.21 -16.82
C PRO A 339 -43.16 16.73 -18.22
N PHE A 340 -42.66 15.50 -18.39
CA PHE A 340 -42.02 15.09 -19.65
C PHE A 340 -42.87 14.17 -20.54
N ALA A 341 -43.91 13.51 -20.01
CA ALA A 341 -44.77 12.68 -20.84
C ALA A 341 -45.53 13.53 -21.87
N GLU A 342 -45.82 12.95 -23.02
CA GLU A 342 -46.70 13.54 -24.02
C GLU A 342 -48.07 13.80 -23.40
N LYS A 343 -48.60 15.01 -23.59
CA LYS A 343 -49.81 15.47 -22.89
C LYS A 343 -51.02 14.55 -23.13
N ALA A 344 -51.12 13.96 -24.32
CA ALA A 344 -52.19 13.04 -24.70
C ALA A 344 -52.11 11.66 -24.00
N THR A 345 -50.95 11.32 -23.43
CA THR A 345 -50.71 10.04 -22.73
C THR A 345 -50.95 10.10 -21.23
N LEU A 346 -51.27 11.29 -20.71
CA LEU A 346 -51.61 11.51 -19.30
C LEU A 346 -53.03 10.99 -19.01
N MET A 347 -53.23 10.45 -17.80
CA MET A 347 -54.50 9.81 -17.42
C MET A 347 -55.51 10.80 -16.83
N VAL A 348 -55.08 12.01 -16.51
CA VAL A 348 -55.95 13.07 -15.98
C VAL A 348 -56.65 13.86 -17.09
N GLU A 349 -57.87 14.32 -16.78
CA GLU A 349 -58.69 15.12 -17.70
C GLU A 349 -57.91 16.32 -18.28
N GLY A 350 -57.99 16.49 -19.61
CA GLY A 350 -57.32 17.56 -20.33
C GLY A 350 -55.78 17.51 -20.31
N GLY A 351 -55.17 16.44 -19.79
CA GLY A 351 -53.72 16.30 -19.67
C GLY A 351 -53.08 17.34 -18.74
N ASN A 352 -53.73 17.67 -17.63
CA ASN A 352 -53.22 18.62 -16.65
C ASN A 352 -51.97 18.08 -15.93
N ARG A 353 -50.79 18.61 -16.28
CA ARG A 353 -49.51 18.16 -15.69
C ARG A 353 -49.43 18.33 -14.17
N LEU A 354 -50.00 19.39 -13.60
CA LEU A 354 -49.96 19.62 -12.16
C LEU A 354 -50.83 18.60 -11.40
N HIS A 355 -52.01 18.29 -11.94
CA HIS A 355 -52.87 17.25 -11.38
C HIS A 355 -52.21 15.87 -11.48
N GLN A 356 -51.63 15.55 -12.64
CA GLN A 356 -50.87 14.31 -12.80
C GLN A 356 -49.69 14.25 -11.81
N LEU A 357 -48.93 15.33 -11.64
CA LEU A 357 -47.82 15.39 -10.68
C LEU A 357 -48.30 15.11 -9.25
N GLY A 358 -49.46 15.63 -8.86
CA GLY A 358 -50.10 15.32 -7.58
C GLY A 358 -50.37 13.83 -7.41
N ILE A 359 -50.93 13.17 -8.43
CA ILE A 359 -51.19 11.71 -8.40
C ILE A 359 -49.88 10.91 -8.35
N GLN A 360 -48.87 11.30 -9.13
CA GLN A 360 -47.54 10.69 -9.08
C GLN A 360 -46.93 10.80 -7.68
N ALA A 361 -47.04 11.97 -7.04
CA ALA A 361 -46.56 12.21 -5.68
C ALA A 361 -47.32 11.39 -4.63
N VAL A 362 -48.64 11.23 -4.78
CA VAL A 362 -49.44 10.32 -3.94
C VAL A 362 -48.93 8.89 -4.07
N GLY A 363 -48.73 8.39 -5.29
CA GLY A 363 -48.22 7.03 -5.51
C GLY A 363 -46.83 6.81 -4.90
N VAL A 364 -45.93 7.78 -5.05
CA VAL A 364 -44.61 7.77 -4.40
C VAL A 364 -44.72 7.72 -2.87
N GLY A 365 -45.54 8.60 -2.28
CA GLY A 365 -45.71 8.68 -0.84
C GLY A 365 -46.30 7.39 -0.25
N VAL A 366 -47.30 6.83 -0.93
CA VAL A 366 -47.92 5.54 -0.56
C VAL A 366 -46.91 4.41 -0.66
N ALA A 367 -46.11 4.34 -1.74
CA ALA A 367 -45.07 3.33 -1.90
C ALA A 367 -44.04 3.37 -0.76
N PHE A 368 -43.60 4.59 -0.40
CA PHE A 368 -42.69 4.79 0.73
C PHE A 368 -43.32 4.32 2.04
N VAL A 369 -44.49 4.83 2.41
CA VAL A 369 -45.15 4.48 3.68
C VAL A 369 -45.42 2.99 3.78
N TRP A 370 -45.88 2.37 2.69
CA TRP A 370 -46.19 0.95 2.64
C TRP A 370 -44.93 0.08 2.76
N SER A 371 -43.95 0.29 1.88
CA SER A 371 -42.76 -0.57 1.83
C SER A 371 -41.79 -0.30 2.97
N PHE A 372 -41.43 0.97 3.23
CA PHE A 372 -40.55 1.31 4.34
C PHE A 372 -41.22 1.03 5.68
N GLY A 373 -42.50 1.38 5.85
CA GLY A 373 -43.23 1.17 7.10
C GLY A 373 -43.36 -0.30 7.48
N LEU A 374 -43.84 -1.14 6.56
CA LEU A 374 -43.91 -2.58 6.80
C LEU A 374 -42.53 -3.23 6.85
N GLY A 375 -41.56 -2.75 6.07
CA GLY A 375 -40.18 -3.20 6.12
C GLY A 375 -39.55 -2.95 7.50
N MET A 376 -39.74 -1.77 8.08
CA MET A 376 -39.24 -1.43 9.41
C MET A 376 -39.82 -2.37 10.47
N LEU A 377 -41.14 -2.58 10.43
CA LEU A 377 -41.81 -3.52 11.33
C LEU A 377 -41.28 -4.95 11.15
N PHE A 378 -41.16 -5.41 9.89
CA PHE A 378 -40.70 -6.74 9.55
C PHE A 378 -39.28 -7.01 10.04
N PHE A 379 -38.31 -6.17 9.68
CA PHE A 379 -36.92 -6.36 10.09
C PHE A 379 -36.74 -6.18 11.61
N TRP A 380 -37.52 -5.29 12.24
CA TRP A 380 -37.51 -5.15 13.70
C TRP A 380 -38.00 -6.43 14.40
N CYS A 381 -39.13 -7.01 13.94
CA CYS A 381 -39.63 -8.29 14.42
C CYS A 381 -38.60 -9.40 14.20
N LEU A 382 -38.04 -9.51 12.99
CA LEU A 382 -37.06 -10.52 12.64
C LEU A 382 -35.80 -10.43 13.52
N LYS A 383 -35.34 -9.20 13.80
CA LYS A 383 -34.22 -8.93 14.71
C LYS A 383 -34.48 -9.40 16.13
N LYS A 384 -35.73 -9.36 16.59
CA LYS A 384 -36.13 -9.80 17.94
C LYS A 384 -36.30 -11.31 18.06
N ILE A 385 -36.70 -12.00 16.98
CA ILE A 385 -37.05 -13.42 17.02
C ILE A 385 -35.83 -14.31 16.69
N VAL A 386 -35.15 -14.03 15.58
CA VAL A 386 -34.06 -14.87 15.06
C VAL A 386 -32.71 -14.15 14.98
N GLY A 387 -32.73 -12.82 14.93
CA GLY A 387 -31.53 -12.03 14.65
C GLY A 387 -31.29 -11.87 13.15
N ILE A 388 -30.70 -10.73 12.77
CA ILE A 388 -30.52 -10.35 11.36
C ILE A 388 -29.06 -10.07 10.98
N ARG A 389 -28.14 -10.06 11.96
CA ARG A 389 -26.72 -9.75 11.78
C ARG A 389 -25.87 -10.91 12.24
N VAL A 390 -24.77 -11.16 11.53
CA VAL A 390 -23.73 -12.09 11.98
C VAL A 390 -22.94 -11.54 13.17
N SER A 391 -22.13 -12.38 13.81
CA SER A 391 -21.23 -11.93 14.88
C SER A 391 -20.14 -10.98 14.35
N PRO A 392 -19.58 -10.09 15.19
CA PRO A 392 -18.47 -9.21 14.81
C PRO A 392 -17.24 -9.95 14.29
N GLU A 393 -16.97 -11.15 14.80
CA GLU A 393 -15.88 -12.02 14.39
C GLU A 393 -16.09 -12.55 12.97
N GLU A 394 -17.29 -13.04 12.66
CA GLU A 394 -17.67 -13.52 11.32
C GLU A 394 -17.64 -12.39 10.29
N GLU A 395 -18.15 -11.21 10.64
CA GLU A 395 -18.12 -10.04 9.76
C GLU A 395 -16.69 -9.59 9.43
N LYS A 396 -15.78 -9.65 10.41
CA LYS A 396 -14.35 -9.36 10.20
C LYS A 396 -13.69 -10.43 9.33
N LYS A 397 -13.95 -11.71 9.60
CA LYS A 397 -13.41 -12.85 8.82
C LYS A 397 -13.90 -12.85 7.37
N GLY A 398 -15.15 -12.48 7.14
CA GLY A 398 -15.83 -12.53 5.86
C GLY A 398 -16.77 -13.73 5.73
N LEU A 399 -17.94 -13.49 5.16
CA LEU A 399 -19.03 -14.45 5.05
C LEU A 399 -18.75 -15.59 4.09
N ASN A 400 -17.79 -15.42 3.16
CA ASN A 400 -17.35 -16.52 2.30
C ASN A 400 -16.83 -17.71 3.11
N VAL A 401 -16.25 -17.46 4.29
CA VAL A 401 -15.70 -18.50 5.16
C VAL A 401 -16.63 -18.81 6.33
N ALA A 402 -17.33 -17.81 6.86
CA ALA A 402 -18.22 -18.00 8.01
C ALA A 402 -19.44 -18.87 7.67
N GLU A 403 -19.99 -18.77 6.46
CA GLU A 403 -21.22 -19.46 6.07
C GLU A 403 -20.97 -20.61 5.07
N TYR A 404 -19.80 -20.67 4.43
CA TYR A 404 -19.51 -21.61 3.33
C TYR A 404 -18.13 -22.29 3.49
N GLU A 405 -17.99 -23.15 4.50
CA GLU A 405 -16.73 -23.83 4.87
C GLU A 405 -16.07 -24.59 3.70
N ASP A 406 -16.85 -25.23 2.83
CA ASP A 406 -16.31 -25.94 1.66
C ASP A 406 -15.53 -25.01 0.72
N VAL A 407 -15.96 -23.76 0.61
CA VAL A 407 -15.29 -22.75 -0.22
C VAL A 407 -14.07 -22.16 0.51
N ALA A 408 -14.12 -22.11 1.84
CA ALA A 408 -12.95 -21.78 2.65
C ALA A 408 -11.82 -22.78 2.39
N SER A 409 -12.13 -24.08 2.29
CA SER A 409 -11.12 -25.11 2.00
C SER A 409 -10.41 -24.89 0.66
N TRP A 410 -11.14 -24.47 -0.38
CA TRP A 410 -10.57 -24.18 -1.70
C TRP A 410 -9.77 -22.87 -1.72
N LEU A 411 -10.24 -21.84 -1.02
CA LEU A 411 -9.49 -20.59 -0.84
C LEU A 411 -8.20 -20.81 -0.05
N ASP A 412 -8.24 -21.65 0.99
CA ASP A 412 -7.07 -22.04 1.75
C ASP A 412 -6.11 -22.87 0.90
N PHE A 413 -6.61 -23.80 0.09
CA PHE A 413 -5.79 -24.53 -0.88
C PHE A 413 -5.06 -23.56 -1.82
N MET A 414 -5.75 -22.62 -2.46
CA MET A 414 -5.10 -21.62 -3.33
C MET A 414 -4.07 -20.76 -2.59
N ARG A 415 -4.36 -20.39 -1.34
CA ARG A 415 -3.44 -19.60 -0.52
C ARG A 415 -2.18 -20.39 -0.17
N ILE A 416 -2.34 -21.67 0.16
CA ILE A 416 -1.23 -22.60 0.42
C ILE A 416 -0.38 -22.77 -0.85
N THR A 417 -1.00 -23.00 -2.02
CA THR A 417 -0.27 -23.10 -3.28
C THR A 417 0.52 -21.83 -3.59
N ARG A 418 -0.08 -20.65 -3.42
CA ARG A 418 0.62 -19.37 -3.65
C ARG A 418 1.77 -19.16 -2.66
N LEU A 419 1.62 -19.59 -1.41
CA LEU A 419 2.69 -19.55 -0.41
C LEU A 419 3.83 -20.50 -0.76
N GLN A 420 3.51 -21.70 -1.27
CA GLN A 420 4.51 -22.65 -1.77
C GLN A 420 5.29 -22.07 -2.95
N ASP A 421 4.61 -21.49 -3.94
CA ASP A 421 5.25 -20.84 -5.08
C ASP A 421 6.18 -19.70 -4.65
N LEU A 422 5.73 -18.88 -3.68
CA LEU A 422 6.54 -17.79 -3.16
C LEU A 422 7.75 -18.31 -2.39
N ASN A 423 7.61 -19.38 -1.60
CA ASN A 423 8.73 -20.00 -0.89
C ASN A 423 9.78 -20.56 -1.86
N VAL A 424 9.36 -21.25 -2.93
CA VAL A 424 10.27 -21.74 -3.97
C VAL A 424 11.04 -20.58 -4.62
N LEU A 425 10.35 -19.47 -4.91
CA LEU A 425 10.99 -18.28 -5.47
C LEU A 425 11.98 -17.63 -4.48
N LEU A 426 11.63 -17.63 -3.19
CA LEU A 426 12.48 -17.08 -2.13
C LEU A 426 13.75 -17.94 -1.95
N GLU A 427 13.61 -19.26 -1.88
CA GLU A 427 14.73 -20.21 -1.79
C GLU A 427 15.69 -20.07 -2.97
N LYS A 428 15.16 -19.92 -4.19
CA LYS A 428 15.97 -19.65 -5.37
C LYS A 428 16.77 -18.36 -5.21
N ARG A 429 16.13 -17.27 -4.78
CA ARG A 429 16.80 -15.97 -4.60
C ARG A 429 17.84 -16.00 -3.48
N VAL A 430 17.59 -16.74 -2.40
CA VAL A 430 18.58 -16.95 -1.32
C VAL A 430 19.79 -17.72 -1.84
N THR A 431 19.57 -18.76 -2.64
CA THR A 431 20.66 -19.56 -3.25
C THR A 431 21.52 -18.70 -4.18
N GLU A 432 20.90 -17.94 -5.09
CA GLU A 432 21.60 -17.03 -6.01
C GLU A 432 22.46 -16.01 -5.26
N ARG A 433 21.91 -15.38 -4.20
CA ARG A 433 22.65 -14.42 -3.37
C ARG A 433 23.79 -15.06 -2.59
N THR A 434 23.60 -16.29 -2.13
CA THR A 434 24.65 -17.02 -1.39
C THR A 434 25.81 -17.37 -2.31
N ASP A 435 25.54 -17.80 -3.54
CA ASP A 435 26.55 -18.06 -4.57
C ASP A 435 27.32 -16.79 -4.98
N GLU A 436 26.62 -15.66 -5.16
CA GLU A 436 27.25 -14.37 -5.43
C GLU A 436 28.19 -13.95 -4.29
N LEU A 437 27.72 -14.09 -3.04
CA LEU A 437 28.50 -13.76 -1.85
C LEU A 437 29.74 -14.66 -1.75
N GLN A 438 29.59 -15.96 -2.01
CA GLN A 438 30.70 -16.90 -1.97
C GLN A 438 31.76 -16.58 -3.04
N LYS A 439 31.33 -16.25 -4.27
CA LYS A 439 32.25 -15.81 -5.34
C LYS A 439 32.98 -14.53 -4.96
N ALA A 440 32.27 -13.55 -4.38
CA ALA A 440 32.87 -12.31 -3.93
C ALA A 440 33.90 -12.54 -2.81
N ASN A 441 33.60 -13.40 -1.84
CA ASN A 441 34.53 -13.75 -0.76
C ASN A 441 35.80 -14.44 -1.29
N ILE A 442 35.68 -15.40 -2.20
CA ILE A 442 36.84 -16.07 -2.81
C ILE A 442 37.72 -15.05 -3.55
N ALA A 443 37.12 -14.12 -4.30
CA ALA A 443 37.86 -13.07 -5.00
C ALA A 443 38.58 -12.13 -4.02
N LEU A 444 37.92 -11.75 -2.92
CA LEU A 444 38.48 -10.91 -1.87
C LEU A 444 39.67 -11.58 -1.17
N GLU A 445 39.54 -12.86 -0.79
CA GLU A 445 40.62 -13.62 -0.16
C GLU A 445 41.84 -13.74 -1.09
N LYS A 446 41.61 -14.03 -2.37
CA LYS A 446 42.67 -14.08 -3.38
C LYS A 446 43.39 -12.74 -3.52
N ALA A 447 42.65 -11.64 -3.59
CA ALA A 447 43.22 -10.30 -3.67
C ALA A 447 44.06 -9.96 -2.43
N ASN A 448 43.57 -10.32 -1.23
CA ASN A 448 44.28 -10.05 0.02
C ASN A 448 45.60 -10.85 0.14
N ARG A 449 45.57 -12.12 -0.29
CA ARG A 449 46.77 -12.97 -0.33
C ARG A 449 47.82 -12.41 -1.29
N LEU A 450 47.43 -12.08 -2.52
CA LEU A 450 48.33 -11.52 -3.53
C LEU A 450 48.95 -10.19 -3.07
N LYS A 451 48.15 -9.31 -2.43
CA LYS A 451 48.66 -8.06 -1.84
C LYS A 451 49.77 -8.34 -0.81
N SER A 452 49.56 -9.32 0.08
CA SER A 452 50.53 -9.66 1.13
C SER A 452 51.81 -10.29 0.59
N GLU A 453 51.70 -11.23 -0.35
CA GLU A 453 52.85 -11.88 -1.01
C GLU A 453 53.68 -10.87 -1.82
N PHE A 454 53.03 -9.94 -2.51
CA PHE A 454 53.69 -8.88 -3.26
C PHE A 454 54.52 -7.97 -2.35
N LEU A 455 53.94 -7.47 -1.25
CA LEU A 455 54.64 -6.58 -0.33
C LEU A 455 55.84 -7.25 0.34
N ALA A 456 55.70 -8.52 0.75
CA ALA A 456 56.79 -9.28 1.36
C ALA A 456 57.95 -9.49 0.37
N THR A 457 57.66 -9.95 -0.84
CA THR A 457 58.66 -10.20 -1.88
C THR A 457 59.37 -8.91 -2.28
N MET A 458 58.62 -7.86 -2.61
CA MET A 458 59.19 -6.58 -3.03
C MET A 458 60.11 -5.98 -1.97
N SER A 459 59.77 -6.12 -0.69
CA SER A 459 60.66 -5.63 0.37
C SER A 459 61.98 -6.39 0.45
N HIS A 460 61.99 -7.70 0.21
CA HIS A 460 63.23 -8.48 0.22
C HIS A 460 64.13 -8.11 -0.96
N GLU A 461 63.53 -7.97 -2.15
CA GLU A 461 64.22 -7.58 -3.38
C GLU A 461 64.77 -6.16 -3.32
N LEU A 462 64.13 -5.24 -2.59
CA LEU A 462 64.64 -3.88 -2.40
C LEU A 462 65.70 -3.79 -1.29
N ARG A 463 65.58 -4.59 -0.22
CA ARG A 463 66.53 -4.57 0.90
C ARG A 463 67.93 -5.01 0.50
N THR A 464 68.02 -6.08 -0.29
CA THR A 464 69.30 -6.70 -0.67
C THR A 464 70.25 -5.74 -1.41
N PRO A 465 69.86 -5.11 -2.54
CA PRO A 465 70.74 -4.18 -3.24
C PRO A 465 71.02 -2.92 -2.42
N LEU A 466 70.07 -2.49 -1.59
CA LEU A 466 70.23 -1.30 -0.77
C LEU A 466 71.25 -1.50 0.35
N ASN A 467 71.24 -2.67 1.01
CA ASN A 467 72.27 -3.04 1.98
C ASN A 467 73.66 -3.07 1.35
N SER A 468 73.77 -3.52 0.09
CA SER A 468 75.05 -3.48 -0.65
C SER A 468 75.48 -2.05 -0.96
N ILE A 469 74.57 -1.17 -1.40
CA ILE A 469 74.85 0.25 -1.65
C ILE A 469 75.33 0.94 -0.36
N ILE A 470 74.63 0.74 0.75
CA ILE A 470 74.99 1.30 2.06
C ILE A 470 76.36 0.76 2.50
N GLY A 471 76.58 -0.55 2.45
CA GLY A 471 77.82 -1.17 2.89
C GLY A 471 79.04 -0.75 2.07
N PHE A 472 78.92 -0.64 0.74
CA PHE A 472 80.02 -0.11 -0.08
C PHE A 472 80.24 1.38 0.14
N ALA A 473 79.18 2.17 0.34
CA ALA A 473 79.31 3.58 0.68
C ALA A 473 80.01 3.78 2.03
N GLU A 474 79.72 2.93 3.02
CA GLU A 474 80.36 2.92 4.34
C GLU A 474 81.84 2.54 4.26
N VAL A 475 82.18 1.46 3.53
CA VAL A 475 83.58 1.05 3.30
C VAL A 475 84.41 2.14 2.62
N LEU A 476 83.82 2.85 1.65
CA LEU A 476 84.48 3.98 0.99
C LEU A 476 84.66 5.15 1.95
N LYS A 477 83.62 5.47 2.73
CA LYS A 477 83.61 6.56 3.72
C LYS A 477 84.63 6.36 4.85
N ASP A 478 84.85 5.12 5.27
CA ASP A 478 85.85 4.74 6.27
C ASP A 478 87.29 4.76 5.71
N GLU A 479 87.48 5.17 4.44
CA GLU A 479 88.76 5.29 3.74
C GLU A 479 89.58 3.98 3.69
N VAL A 480 88.90 2.83 3.84
CA VAL A 480 89.53 1.49 3.86
C VAL A 480 90.24 1.16 2.54
N VAL A 481 89.79 1.76 1.42
CA VAL A 481 90.28 1.50 0.05
C VAL A 481 91.00 2.72 -0.56
N GLY A 482 91.33 3.75 0.24
CA GLY A 482 92.08 4.93 -0.20
C GLY A 482 91.55 6.25 0.39
N THR A 483 92.33 7.33 0.28
CA THR A 483 91.96 8.65 0.80
C THR A 483 90.98 9.38 -0.11
N LEU A 484 89.96 10.01 0.49
CA LEU A 484 88.90 10.70 -0.25
C LEU A 484 89.13 12.22 -0.30
N ARG A 485 88.74 12.85 -1.42
CA ARG A 485 88.60 14.31 -1.48
C ARG A 485 87.36 14.76 -0.70
N ALA A 486 87.36 16.00 -0.22
CA ALA A 486 86.25 16.57 0.56
C ALA A 486 84.88 16.43 -0.16
N GLU A 487 84.82 16.74 -1.46
CA GLU A 487 83.60 16.58 -2.27
C GLU A 487 83.14 15.12 -2.42
N GLN A 488 84.07 14.15 -2.48
CA GLN A 488 83.73 12.73 -2.60
C GLN A 488 83.15 12.18 -1.30
N LYS A 489 83.63 12.71 -0.16
CA LYS A 489 83.11 12.37 1.17
C LYS A 489 81.68 12.88 1.35
N GLU A 490 81.38 14.08 0.87
CA GLU A 490 80.03 14.65 0.87
C GLU A 490 79.05 13.79 0.04
N TYR A 491 79.42 13.41 -1.19
CA TYR A 491 78.58 12.52 -2.00
C TYR A 491 78.38 11.12 -1.38
N LEU A 492 79.39 10.57 -0.70
CA LEU A 492 79.25 9.29 0.00
C LEU A 492 78.36 9.41 1.24
N ASP A 493 78.44 10.52 1.97
CA ASP A 493 77.52 10.83 3.06
C ASP A 493 76.07 10.91 2.58
N ASP A 494 75.83 11.54 1.42
CA ASP A 494 74.51 11.62 0.79
C ASP A 494 73.99 10.26 0.31
N ILE A 495 74.83 9.44 -0.33
CA ILE A 495 74.46 8.09 -0.79
C ILE A 495 74.13 7.19 0.40
N HIS A 496 74.99 7.19 1.42
CA HIS A 496 74.78 6.40 2.63
C HIS A 496 73.53 6.85 3.37
N GLY A 497 73.34 8.16 3.55
CA GLY A 497 72.16 8.75 4.19
C GLY A 497 70.86 8.40 3.44
N SER A 498 70.84 8.58 2.12
CA SER A 498 69.70 8.27 1.26
C SER A 498 69.38 6.77 1.25
N GLY A 499 70.42 5.92 1.20
CA GLY A 499 70.27 4.47 1.25
C GLY A 499 69.63 4.01 2.57
N GLN A 500 70.15 4.50 3.69
CA GLN A 500 69.60 4.18 5.01
C GLN A 500 68.16 4.70 5.17
N HIS A 501 67.85 5.88 4.62
CA HIS A 501 66.50 6.43 4.62
C HIS A 501 65.51 5.51 3.89
N LEU A 502 65.83 5.10 2.66
CA LEU A 502 64.99 4.21 1.86
C LEU A 502 64.76 2.85 2.54
N LEU A 503 65.79 2.29 3.18
CA LEU A 503 65.69 1.02 3.90
C LEU A 503 64.71 1.12 5.06
N ASN A 504 64.77 2.23 5.81
CA ASN A 504 63.84 2.52 6.89
C ASN A 504 62.40 2.70 6.39
N MET A 505 62.20 3.30 5.21
CA MET A 505 60.87 3.40 4.60
C MET A 505 60.27 2.04 4.28
N ILE A 506 61.04 1.19 3.61
CA ILE A 506 60.61 -0.16 3.20
C ILE A 506 60.24 -0.99 4.43
N ASN A 507 61.08 -0.96 5.47
CA ASN A 507 60.80 -1.66 6.72
C ASN A 507 59.55 -1.11 7.43
N SER A 508 59.31 0.20 7.38
CA SER A 508 58.10 0.81 7.96
C SER A 508 56.82 0.41 7.23
N ILE A 509 56.86 0.30 5.89
CA ILE A 509 55.73 -0.18 5.07
C ILE A 509 55.44 -1.65 5.38
N LEU A 510 56.48 -2.48 5.49
CA LEU A 510 56.31 -3.89 5.86
C LEU A 510 55.71 -4.04 7.26
N ASP A 511 56.23 -3.32 8.25
CA ASP A 511 55.72 -3.39 9.62
C ASP A 511 54.25 -2.97 9.65
N LEU A 512 53.88 -1.87 8.96
CA LEU A 512 52.48 -1.46 8.84
C LEU A 512 51.61 -2.55 8.18
N SER A 513 52.09 -3.15 7.09
CA SER A 513 51.38 -4.25 6.41
C SER A 513 51.22 -5.49 7.29
N LYS A 514 52.21 -5.83 8.13
CA LYS A 514 52.11 -6.94 9.07
C LYS A 514 51.11 -6.65 10.18
N ILE A 515 51.05 -5.42 10.67
CA ILE A 515 50.08 -5.00 11.68
C ILE A 515 48.66 -5.04 11.12
N GLU A 516 48.42 -4.51 9.91
CA GLU A 516 47.12 -4.59 9.23
C GLU A 516 46.67 -6.03 8.98
N ALA A 517 47.61 -6.93 8.70
CA ALA A 517 47.36 -8.35 8.53
C ALA A 517 47.24 -9.14 9.85
N GLY A 518 47.43 -8.49 11.01
CA GLY A 518 47.43 -9.15 12.32
C GLY A 518 48.60 -10.12 12.55
N LYS A 519 49.69 -9.99 11.80
CA LYS A 519 50.85 -10.90 11.79
C LYS A 519 52.08 -10.38 12.55
N LEU A 520 52.02 -9.16 13.11
CA LEU A 520 53.11 -8.62 13.92
C LEU A 520 52.94 -9.12 15.37
N GLU A 521 53.83 -10.02 15.79
CA GLU A 521 53.91 -10.48 17.17
C GLU A 521 54.87 -9.58 17.97
N LEU A 522 54.50 -9.24 19.21
CA LEU A 522 55.32 -8.46 20.12
C LEU A 522 56.15 -9.39 21.00
N HIS A 523 57.46 -9.13 21.09
CA HIS A 523 58.35 -9.88 21.95
C HIS A 523 58.50 -9.17 23.30
N TYR A 524 57.64 -9.53 24.24
CA TYR A 524 57.63 -8.92 25.57
C TYR A 524 58.85 -9.31 26.40
N GLU A 525 59.57 -8.31 26.88
CA GLU A 525 60.62 -8.45 27.88
C GLU A 525 60.44 -7.38 28.98
N GLU A 526 60.98 -7.65 30.18
CA GLU A 526 60.94 -6.73 31.31
C GLU A 526 62.22 -5.89 31.32
N PHE A 527 62.09 -4.57 31.25
CA PHE A 527 63.25 -3.68 31.20
C PHE A 527 63.03 -2.37 31.98
N PRO A 528 64.10 -1.76 32.55
CA PRO A 528 64.01 -0.45 33.18
C PRO A 528 63.74 0.66 32.14
N VAL A 529 62.63 1.38 32.29
CA VAL A 529 62.22 2.46 31.37
C VAL A 529 63.32 3.53 31.24
N LYS A 530 63.97 3.87 32.36
CA LYS A 530 65.06 4.85 32.40
C LYS A 530 66.23 4.46 31.51
N GLU A 531 66.61 3.18 31.49
CA GLU A 531 67.70 2.68 30.66
C GLU A 531 67.31 2.75 29.18
N ALA A 532 66.10 2.28 28.82
CA ALA A 532 65.63 2.32 27.44
C ALA A 532 65.52 3.75 26.88
N ILE A 533 65.05 4.72 27.69
CA ILE A 533 65.03 6.14 27.29
C ILE A 533 66.45 6.68 27.11
N ASN A 534 67.37 6.36 28.03
CA ASN A 534 68.77 6.79 27.93
C ASN A 534 69.48 6.20 26.70
N GLU A 535 69.22 4.93 26.36
CA GLU A 535 69.72 4.31 25.13
C GLU A 535 69.32 5.12 23.88
N VAL A 536 68.06 5.54 23.79
CA VAL A 536 67.57 6.36 22.65
C VAL A 536 68.16 7.77 22.70
N LEU A 537 68.29 8.36 23.89
CA LEU A 537 68.89 9.68 24.05
C LEU A 537 70.36 9.73 23.63
N ASN A 538 71.13 8.68 23.89
CA ASN A 538 72.52 8.61 23.43
C ASN A 538 72.62 8.76 21.91
N THR A 539 71.68 8.18 21.17
CA THR A 539 71.58 8.35 19.71
C THR A 539 71.09 9.74 19.31
N ILE A 540 70.07 10.28 20.00
CA ILE A 540 69.45 11.57 19.65
C ILE A 540 70.33 12.78 20.03
N THR A 541 71.16 12.67 21.07
CA THR A 541 72.00 13.75 21.60
C THR A 541 72.96 14.31 20.53
N GLY A 542 73.47 13.46 19.64
CA GLY A 542 74.29 13.90 18.51
C GLY A 542 73.56 14.83 17.54
N PHE A 543 72.26 14.58 17.27
CA PHE A 543 71.43 15.42 16.42
C PHE A 543 71.00 16.71 17.14
N SER A 544 70.70 16.62 18.44
CA SER A 544 70.31 17.76 19.26
C SER A 544 71.43 18.77 19.47
N ASN A 545 72.66 18.28 19.71
CA ASN A 545 73.84 19.13 19.90
C ASN A 545 74.24 19.87 18.63
N LYS A 546 74.09 19.25 17.44
CA LYS A 546 74.33 19.92 16.15
C LYS A 546 73.43 21.15 15.95
N LYS A 547 72.18 21.13 16.46
CA LYS A 547 71.24 22.26 16.43
C LYS A 547 71.26 23.13 17.69
N GLY A 548 72.07 22.80 18.68
CA GLY A 548 72.10 23.51 19.97
C GLY A 548 70.80 23.42 20.78
N ILE A 549 70.01 22.34 20.63
CA ILE A 549 68.72 22.17 21.32
C ILE A 549 68.95 21.39 22.63
N PRO A 550 68.71 21.95 23.82
CA PRO A 550 68.76 21.20 25.07
C PRO A 550 67.59 20.22 25.20
N ILE A 551 67.89 18.98 25.61
CA ILE A 551 66.90 17.96 25.96
C ILE A 551 66.87 17.80 27.49
N GLN A 552 65.72 18.08 28.10
CA GLN A 552 65.49 17.90 29.54
C GLN A 552 64.72 16.61 29.78
N THR A 553 65.15 15.82 30.76
CA THR A 553 64.51 14.55 31.11
C THR A 553 64.00 14.57 32.54
N HIS A 554 62.73 14.24 32.71
CA HIS A 554 62.09 14.07 34.01
C HIS A 554 61.47 12.68 34.08
N ILE A 555 62.10 11.79 34.85
CA ILE A 555 61.64 10.41 35.05
C ILE A 555 61.34 10.26 36.54
N GLN A 556 60.12 9.83 36.87
CA GLN A 556 59.70 9.54 38.23
C GLN A 556 60.68 8.55 38.92
N LYS A 557 61.10 8.85 40.16
CA LYS A 557 62.17 8.10 40.87
C LYS A 557 61.84 6.61 41.11
N ASP A 558 60.58 6.28 41.37
CA ASP A 558 60.13 4.92 41.70
C ASP A 558 59.33 4.28 40.55
N MET A 559 59.86 4.37 39.32
CA MET A 559 59.21 3.79 38.14
C MET A 559 59.46 2.27 38.07
N PRO A 560 58.43 1.42 38.07
CA PRO A 560 58.60 -0.02 37.92
C PRO A 560 59.14 -0.36 36.52
N PRO A 561 59.80 -1.52 36.35
CA PRO A 561 60.17 -2.01 35.04
C PRO A 561 58.93 -2.22 34.15
N LEU A 562 59.08 -1.96 32.86
CA LEU A 562 58.02 -2.12 31.86
C LEU A 562 58.14 -3.50 31.21
N THR A 563 57.05 -4.25 31.16
CA THR A 563 56.94 -5.46 30.34
C THR A 563 56.37 -5.10 28.97
N ALA A 564 57.22 -4.92 27.96
CA ALA A 564 56.85 -4.53 26.60
C ALA A 564 57.89 -5.07 25.59
N ASP A 565 57.64 -4.91 24.30
CA ASP A 565 58.70 -5.11 23.31
C ASP A 565 59.69 -3.94 23.36
N LYS A 566 60.88 -4.16 23.94
CA LYS A 566 61.89 -3.11 24.13
C LYS A 566 62.34 -2.50 22.80
N VAL A 567 62.41 -3.30 21.72
CA VAL A 567 62.84 -2.82 20.41
C VAL A 567 61.78 -1.89 19.82
N LYS A 568 60.50 -2.28 19.86
CA LYS A 568 59.39 -1.44 19.38
C LYS A 568 59.17 -0.22 20.29
N PHE A 569 59.38 -0.35 21.59
CA PHE A 569 59.39 0.78 22.53
C PHE A 569 60.46 1.81 22.16
N LYS A 570 61.71 1.37 21.92
CA LYS A 570 62.78 2.26 21.46
C LYS A 570 62.47 2.91 20.13
N GLN A 571 61.80 2.19 19.21
CA GLN A 571 61.35 2.73 17.92
C GLN A 571 60.30 3.83 18.09
N ILE A 572 59.31 3.65 18.96
CA ILE A 572 58.31 4.68 19.32
C ILE A 572 59.03 5.93 19.85
N MET A 573 59.92 5.76 20.81
CA MET A 573 60.67 6.86 21.42
C MET A 573 61.56 7.59 20.41
N PHE A 574 62.27 6.85 19.57
CA PHE A 574 63.12 7.41 18.52
C PHE A 574 62.30 8.22 17.50
N ASN A 575 61.15 7.72 17.06
CA ASN A 575 60.28 8.42 16.12
C ASN A 575 59.74 9.74 16.68
N LEU A 576 59.30 9.75 17.95
CA LEU A 576 58.79 10.97 18.58
C LEU A 576 59.92 11.98 18.84
N LEU A 577 61.08 11.53 19.33
CA LEU A 577 62.22 12.41 19.64
C LEU A 577 62.92 12.95 18.40
N SER A 578 63.09 12.14 17.36
CA SER A 578 63.65 12.60 16.09
C SER A 578 62.74 13.64 15.43
N ASN A 579 61.41 13.46 15.47
CA ASN A 579 60.45 14.48 15.02
C ASN A 579 60.58 15.76 15.85
N ALA A 580 60.66 15.66 17.19
CA ALA A 580 60.85 16.81 18.06
C ALA A 580 62.12 17.60 17.72
N VAL A 581 63.27 16.94 17.53
CA VAL A 581 64.54 17.58 17.13
C VAL A 581 64.45 18.17 15.72
N LYS A 582 63.79 17.47 14.80
CA LYS A 582 63.65 17.88 13.40
C LYS A 582 62.88 19.19 13.27
N PHE A 583 61.74 19.31 13.97
CA PHE A 583 60.81 20.44 13.83
C PHE A 583 61.03 21.58 14.83
N THR A 584 62.00 21.42 15.74
CA THR A 584 62.43 22.49 16.65
C THR A 584 63.56 23.32 16.01
N PRO A 585 63.47 24.67 15.99
CA PRO A 585 64.51 25.56 15.49
C PRO A 585 65.69 25.68 16.47
N GLU A 586 66.80 26.25 16.00
CA GLU A 586 67.96 26.61 16.84
C GLU A 586 67.49 27.59 17.93
N ASN A 587 67.83 27.34 19.21
CA ASN A 587 67.30 27.98 20.44
C ASN A 587 65.98 27.43 21.02
N GLY A 588 65.36 26.43 20.40
CA GLY A 588 64.23 25.72 21.02
C GLY A 588 64.66 24.75 22.12
N ARG A 589 63.70 24.08 22.77
CA ARG A 589 63.95 23.07 23.81
C ARG A 589 63.05 21.86 23.63
N ILE A 590 63.52 20.70 24.09
CA ILE A 590 62.75 19.46 24.11
C ILE A 590 62.71 18.94 25.56
N ALA A 591 61.55 18.47 26.00
CA ALA A 591 61.36 17.87 27.32
C ALA A 591 60.72 16.49 27.23
N ILE A 592 61.22 15.54 28.01
CA ILE A 592 60.66 14.19 28.15
C ILE A 592 60.18 14.03 29.58
N ASN A 593 58.89 13.79 29.75
CA ASN A 593 58.29 13.49 31.04
C ASN A 593 57.78 12.06 31.04
N ALA A 594 58.32 11.21 31.92
CA ALA A 594 57.87 9.83 32.10
C ALA A 594 57.31 9.66 33.52
N ASN A 595 56.00 9.39 33.60
CA ASN A 595 55.25 9.26 34.85
C ASN A 595 54.43 7.97 34.88
N LEU A 596 54.18 7.45 36.07
CA LEU A 596 53.23 6.37 36.29
C LEU A 596 51.83 6.94 36.57
N VAL A 597 50.86 6.67 35.69
CA VAL A 597 49.46 7.09 35.83
C VAL A 597 48.56 5.87 35.68
N ASN A 598 47.79 5.52 36.72
CA ASN A 598 46.80 4.43 36.68
C ASN A 598 47.34 3.10 36.10
N GLN A 599 48.47 2.60 36.63
CA GLN A 599 49.19 1.39 36.16
C GLN A 599 49.69 1.45 34.70
N HIS A 600 49.66 2.62 34.08
CA HIS A 600 50.26 2.85 32.76
C HIS A 600 51.47 3.75 32.89
N LEU A 601 52.53 3.41 32.16
CA LEU A 601 53.60 4.32 31.85
C LEU A 601 53.07 5.38 30.89
N GLN A 602 53.03 6.63 31.33
CA GLN A 602 52.71 7.79 30.49
C GLN A 602 54.00 8.52 30.14
N ILE A 603 54.28 8.67 28.85
CA ILE A 603 55.42 9.45 28.36
C ILE A 603 54.90 10.60 27.52
N ALA A 604 55.34 11.82 27.85
CA ALA A 604 55.11 13.03 27.08
C ALA A 604 56.43 13.57 26.52
N VAL A 605 56.50 13.70 25.21
CA VAL A 605 57.60 14.36 24.49
C VAL A 605 57.10 15.72 24.04
N SER A 606 57.66 16.78 24.63
CA SER A 606 57.28 18.18 24.37
C SER A 606 58.39 18.90 23.63
N ASP A 607 58.05 19.63 22.59
CA ASP A 607 58.96 20.46 21.80
C ASP A 607 58.44 21.91 21.72
N THR A 608 59.34 22.87 21.48
CA THR A 608 58.99 24.27 21.20
C THR A 608 59.14 24.61 19.72
N GLY A 609 58.83 23.64 18.85
CA GLY A 609 58.95 23.77 17.41
C GLY A 609 57.79 24.49 16.74
N ILE A 610 57.61 24.23 15.45
CA ILE A 610 56.62 24.92 14.60
C ILE A 610 55.15 24.71 14.99
N GLY A 611 54.84 23.70 15.83
CA GLY A 611 53.47 23.34 16.18
C GLY A 611 52.64 22.82 14.99
N ILE A 612 51.42 22.37 15.27
CA ILE A 612 50.49 21.75 14.31
C ILE A 612 49.21 22.58 14.27
N LYS A 613 48.69 22.86 13.07
CA LYS A 613 47.41 23.57 12.89
C LYS A 613 46.23 22.71 13.35
N SER A 614 45.19 23.34 13.89
CA SER A 614 44.01 22.65 14.42
C SER A 614 43.30 21.78 13.38
N GLU A 615 43.28 22.21 12.12
CA GLU A 615 42.67 21.50 10.98
C GLU A 615 43.41 20.22 10.54
N ASP A 616 44.62 20.03 11.05
CA ASP A 616 45.51 18.93 10.67
C ASP A 616 45.71 17.87 11.77
N MET A 617 45.20 18.13 12.97
CA MET A 617 45.37 17.25 14.14
C MET A 617 44.87 15.82 13.91
N ASP A 618 43.75 15.64 13.23
CA ASP A 618 43.17 14.31 12.96
C ASP A 618 43.91 13.53 11.86
N LYS A 619 44.68 14.25 11.03
CA LYS A 619 45.33 13.71 9.83
C LYS A 619 46.75 13.22 10.07
N ILE A 620 47.39 13.61 11.19
CA ILE A 620 48.82 13.36 11.45
C ILE A 620 49.16 11.88 11.67
N PHE A 621 48.15 11.06 11.95
CA PHE A 621 48.28 9.61 12.14
C PHE A 621 47.77 8.80 10.93
N GLU A 622 47.40 9.44 9.82
CA GLU A 622 47.06 8.75 8.58
C GLU A 622 48.33 8.35 7.82
N ALA A 623 48.33 7.16 7.21
CA ALA A 623 49.48 6.68 6.44
C ALA A 623 49.74 7.56 5.20
N PHE A 624 51.02 7.82 4.91
CA PHE A 624 51.49 8.56 3.72
C PHE A 624 51.06 10.03 3.63
N ARG A 625 50.62 10.64 4.75
CA ARG A 625 50.15 12.03 4.77
C ARG A 625 51.22 12.98 5.33
N GLN A 626 51.49 14.06 4.60
CA GLN A 626 52.31 15.20 5.04
C GLN A 626 51.49 16.49 4.93
N LEU A 627 51.64 17.38 5.92
CA LEU A 627 50.68 18.47 6.13
C LEU A 627 50.96 19.74 5.30
N ASP A 628 52.22 20.04 4.92
CA ASP A 628 52.55 21.26 4.16
C ASP A 628 53.70 21.05 3.14
N ALA A 629 53.45 21.35 1.86
CA ALA A 629 54.40 21.18 0.74
C ALA A 629 55.57 22.20 0.74
N SER A 630 55.44 23.30 1.49
CA SER A 630 56.49 24.31 1.68
C SER A 630 57.58 23.86 2.66
N TYR A 631 57.18 23.13 3.71
CA TYR A 631 58.09 22.50 4.68
C TYR A 631 58.67 21.17 4.19
N ALA A 632 57.98 20.47 3.29
CA ALA A 632 58.51 19.28 2.61
C ALA A 632 59.81 19.54 1.84
N ARG A 633 60.04 20.78 1.37
CA ARG A 633 61.30 21.19 0.72
C ARG A 633 62.48 21.40 1.67
N HIS A 634 62.24 21.57 2.97
CA HIS A 634 63.29 21.80 3.98
C HIS A 634 63.53 20.60 4.90
N TYR A 635 62.64 19.60 4.92
CA TYR A 635 62.60 18.58 5.96
C TYR A 635 62.07 17.22 5.47
N GLU A 636 62.97 16.31 5.10
CA GLU A 636 62.64 14.97 4.57
C GLU A 636 61.85 14.07 5.56
N GLY A 637 60.76 13.46 5.11
CA GLY A 637 59.97 12.49 5.90
C GLY A 637 59.07 11.65 5.01
N THR A 638 58.45 10.60 5.55
CA THR A 638 57.66 9.63 4.76
C THR A 638 56.16 9.66 5.04
N GLY A 639 55.74 10.34 6.12
CA GLY A 639 54.37 10.27 6.60
C GLY A 639 53.97 8.92 7.22
N LEU A 640 54.94 8.02 7.48
CA LEU A 640 54.67 6.69 8.07
C LEU A 640 55.03 6.59 9.56
N GLY A 641 55.95 7.43 10.04
CA GLY A 641 56.52 7.31 11.39
C GLY A 641 55.48 7.43 12.51
N LEU A 642 54.60 8.44 12.45
CA LEU A 642 53.55 8.64 13.46
C LEU A 642 52.44 7.58 13.36
N THR A 643 52.07 7.17 12.15
CA THR A 643 51.10 6.09 11.90
C THR A 643 51.58 4.76 12.47
N LEU A 644 52.83 4.38 12.20
CA LEU A 644 53.44 3.19 12.78
C LEU A 644 53.55 3.30 14.31
N THR A 645 53.93 4.46 14.82
CA THR A 645 54.01 4.73 16.26
C THR A 645 52.67 4.51 16.94
N LYS A 646 51.57 5.05 16.39
CA LYS A 646 50.21 4.81 16.88
C LYS A 646 49.84 3.34 16.88
N ARG A 647 50.10 2.63 15.78
CA ARG A 647 49.81 1.19 15.66
C ARG A 647 50.60 0.33 16.64
N LEU A 648 51.88 0.61 16.84
CA LEU A 648 52.71 -0.09 17.82
C LEU A 648 52.20 0.15 19.25
N ILE A 649 51.84 1.39 19.58
CA ILE A 649 51.27 1.72 20.89
C ILE A 649 49.93 1.01 21.12
N GLU A 650 49.03 1.00 20.12
CA GLU A 650 47.76 0.28 20.16
C GLU A 650 47.96 -1.24 20.35
N LEU A 651 48.95 -1.83 19.67
CA LEU A 651 49.28 -3.25 19.82
C LEU A 651 49.79 -3.60 21.23
N HIS A 652 50.47 -2.68 21.89
CA HIS A 652 50.87 -2.83 23.30
C HIS A 652 49.71 -2.54 24.29
N GLY A 653 48.48 -2.29 23.81
CA GLY A 653 47.33 -1.94 24.65
C GLY A 653 47.31 -0.48 25.12
N GLY A 654 48.12 0.36 24.50
CA GLY A 654 48.29 1.77 24.82
C GLY A 654 47.43 2.74 24.02
N LYS A 655 47.62 4.04 24.25
CA LYS A 655 46.99 5.14 23.49
C LYS A 655 48.00 6.26 23.26
N ILE A 656 47.86 6.99 22.16
CA ILE A 656 48.66 8.19 21.85
C ILE A 656 47.73 9.34 21.46
N TRP A 657 48.08 10.55 21.89
CA TRP A 657 47.42 11.80 21.51
C TRP A 657 48.45 12.94 21.45
N VAL A 658 48.06 14.06 20.86
CA VAL A 658 48.90 15.26 20.74
C VAL A 658 48.15 16.48 21.25
N ILE A 659 48.87 17.39 21.87
CA ILE A 659 48.42 18.75 22.16
C ILE A 659 49.44 19.68 21.50
N SER A 660 49.01 20.55 20.59
CA SER A 660 49.93 21.42 19.85
C SER A 660 49.24 22.73 19.49
N GLU A 661 50.01 23.81 19.47
CA GLU A 661 49.57 25.12 19.00
C GLU A 661 50.56 25.62 17.94
N PHE A 662 50.04 26.01 16.78
CA PHE A 662 50.86 26.46 15.66
C PHE A 662 51.74 27.65 16.06
N GLY A 663 53.05 27.53 15.85
CA GLY A 663 54.08 28.49 16.23
C GLY A 663 54.60 28.38 17.67
N LYS A 664 54.02 27.52 18.53
CA LYS A 664 54.44 27.38 19.94
C LYS A 664 54.99 26.00 20.32
N GLY A 665 54.85 25.00 19.44
CA GLY A 665 55.38 23.65 19.63
C GLY A 665 54.31 22.60 19.89
N SER A 666 54.73 21.35 20.07
CA SER A 666 53.85 20.19 20.22
C SER A 666 54.20 19.35 21.44
N THR A 667 53.21 18.67 22.00
CA THR A 667 53.38 17.67 23.06
C THR A 667 52.69 16.38 22.63
N PHE A 668 53.49 15.39 22.26
CA PHE A 668 53.01 14.04 21.97
C PHE A 668 53.04 13.21 23.25
N THR A 669 51.88 12.72 23.66
CA THR A 669 51.74 11.91 24.87
C THR A 669 51.22 10.52 24.52
N PHE A 670 51.85 9.49 25.07
CA PHE A 670 51.35 8.12 24.94
C PHE A 670 51.39 7.36 26.27
N THR A 671 50.58 6.31 26.34
CA THR A 671 50.50 5.41 27.49
C THR A 671 50.77 3.98 27.09
N LEU A 672 51.52 3.22 27.89
CA LEU A 672 51.67 1.77 27.79
C LEU A 672 51.35 1.13 29.14
N PRO A 673 50.64 -0.01 29.19
CA PRO A 673 50.41 -0.71 30.46
C PRO A 673 51.73 -1.28 31.01
N ILE A 674 51.98 -1.17 32.32
CA ILE A 674 53.23 -1.68 32.93
C ILE A 674 53.37 -3.20 32.70
N LYS A 675 52.25 -3.92 32.80
CA LYS A 675 52.15 -5.33 32.47
C LYS A 675 51.12 -5.50 31.36
N PRO A 676 51.40 -6.30 30.31
CA PRO A 676 50.43 -6.53 29.25
C PRO A 676 49.15 -7.12 29.84
N GLN A 677 48.00 -6.60 29.43
CA GLN A 677 46.74 -7.29 29.67
C GLN A 677 46.74 -8.51 28.75
N THR A 678 46.93 -9.71 29.31
CA THR A 678 46.73 -10.95 28.57
C THR A 678 45.32 -10.92 27.98
N LYS A 679 45.24 -10.95 26.65
CA LYS A 679 44.03 -11.37 25.93
C LYS A 679 44.04 -12.88 25.82
#